data_AF-A0A7Y5SLY3-F1
#
_entry.id   AF-A0A7Y5SLY3-F1
#
_cell.length_a   1.000
_cell.length_b   1.000
_cell.length_c   1.000
_cell.angle_alpha   90.00
_cell.angle_beta   90.00
_cell.angle_gamma   90.00
#
_symmetry.space_group_name_H-M   'P 1'
#
loop_
_entity.id
_entity.type
_entity.pdbx_description
1 polymer ?
#
loop_
_entity_poly.entity_id
_entity_poly.type
_entity_poly.pdbx_seq_one_letter_code
_entity_poly.pdbx_strand_id
1 'polypeptide(L)'
;MLRTIVSAALLVTTTVLAGAASAAADFFVSPAGLDTNPGTADKPFATLERARDALRQLRQAGSAPPGGATIWLRGGDYLRSVALELSAADSGAAEAPVVWRAYRNETVRLLGGRTFSGFQPVTDPAVLDRLDEKARGEVRQVDLKTLGISDFGPMKSRGFGRPTTPAHCELFYDGKPMTLARWPNEGEWSQIAGFPEAHAQNDGHGGKIGRLEDGFFFSGDQPLGWKDTGDLWVHGYWAWDWANSYEQVASLDRAQRHIKTAPPHGLYGFRKGQRFHFLNVLEELDQPGEWFLDRAARVLYFWPPQGPGGTLTATLSLLDQPLVHCSGASHITFQDATLEAARADAVILQGGAGCRIRGCTIRNIGNWAVRVEGGTGHGVVDCDIFDTGDGGVSLSGGDRQTLAPGAHFVETCHFARQGRWSKCYVPAVMLSGVGLRASHNLIHDHPHCAILFGGNEHLIEFNEIHHIALETGDVGAIYTGRDWTCRGNHIRHNFIHHTGGVGMGSMGVYMDDCVSGTEVFGNVFYKVHWAMFIGGGRDHRVENNLFVDCDPAVRMDGRGLDKSPVWFNMVYDYMKQQLAAVPRELYRSRYPAIADLDRYYAKTDGVPPENNVVARNVCVGRWLEVGWHANQDMLKLEQNYVGPDPGFAAPEKMDFRIKADSPVWATGFQAIPFDQIGLRPRPTSPGQ
;
A
#
# COMPACT_ATOMS: atom_id res chain seq x y z
N MET A 1 86.07 -29.28 25.81
CA MET A 1 85.25 -30.46 25.48
C MET A 1 83.81 -29.96 25.36
N LEU A 2 83.33 -29.65 24.16
CA LEU A 2 82.67 -30.53 23.18
C LEU A 2 81.18 -30.80 23.47
N ARG A 3 80.33 -30.31 22.53
CA ARG A 3 79.04 -30.83 22.03
C ARG A 3 77.77 -29.97 22.25
N THR A 4 77.49 -29.17 21.22
CA THR A 4 76.32 -29.21 20.31
C THR A 4 74.94 -29.51 20.90
N ILE A 5 73.96 -28.62 20.67
CA ILE A 5 72.66 -28.88 20.03
C ILE A 5 72.25 -27.61 19.24
N VAL A 6 71.93 -27.80 17.97
CA VAL A 6 71.37 -26.83 17.01
C VAL A 6 69.85 -26.83 17.17
N SER A 7 69.21 -25.66 17.27
CA SER A 7 67.76 -25.51 17.12
C SER A 7 67.47 -24.71 15.85
N ALA A 8 66.78 -25.35 14.91
CA ALA A 8 66.35 -24.77 13.65
C ALA A 8 65.13 -23.85 13.86
N ALA A 9 65.24 -22.59 13.45
CA ALA A 9 64.11 -21.67 13.38
C ALA A 9 63.40 -21.85 12.02
N LEU A 10 62.15 -22.29 12.06
CA LEU A 10 61.28 -22.42 10.90
C LEU A 10 60.71 -21.03 10.55
N LEU A 11 61.20 -20.43 9.46
CA LEU A 11 60.68 -19.17 8.93
C LEU A 11 59.39 -19.46 8.16
N VAL A 12 58.22 -19.21 8.77
CA VAL A 12 56.93 -19.25 8.08
C VAL A 12 56.75 -17.90 7.38
N THR A 13 57.08 -17.83 6.09
CA THR A 13 56.68 -16.73 5.21
C THR A 13 55.16 -16.76 5.04
N THR A 14 54.48 -15.86 5.73
CA THR A 14 53.06 -15.55 5.50
C THR A 14 52.96 -14.76 4.21
N THR A 15 52.68 -15.44 3.10
CA THR A 15 52.25 -14.80 1.86
C THR A 15 50.89 -14.16 2.12
N VAL A 16 50.86 -12.84 2.29
CA VAL A 16 49.63 -12.06 2.21
C VAL A 16 49.17 -12.12 0.76
N LEU A 17 48.28 -13.06 0.45
CA LEU A 17 47.45 -13.02 -0.75
C LEU A 17 46.53 -11.82 -0.60
N ALA A 18 46.94 -10.68 -1.15
CA ALA A 18 46.03 -9.60 -1.46
C ALA A 18 44.99 -10.18 -2.43
N GLY A 19 43.79 -10.47 -1.90
CA GLY A 19 42.67 -10.87 -2.73
C GLY A 19 42.37 -9.74 -3.70
N ALA A 20 42.68 -9.93 -4.98
CA ALA A 20 42.20 -9.04 -6.03
C ALA A 20 40.67 -9.07 -5.95
N ALA A 21 40.05 -7.94 -5.62
CA ALA A 21 38.61 -7.77 -5.78
C ALA A 21 38.29 -8.15 -7.24
N SER A 22 37.53 -9.23 -7.42
CA SER A 22 37.17 -9.68 -8.75
C SER A 22 36.35 -8.58 -9.43
N ALA A 23 36.86 -8.03 -10.53
CA ALA A 23 36.24 -6.91 -11.22
C ALA A 23 34.83 -7.28 -11.70
N ALA A 24 33.78 -6.56 -11.30
CA ALA A 24 32.42 -6.75 -11.81
C ALA A 24 32.32 -6.38 -13.30
N ALA A 25 31.33 -6.92 -14.02
CA ALA A 25 31.06 -6.52 -15.39
C ALA A 25 30.30 -5.19 -15.39
N ASP A 26 30.82 -4.17 -16.06
CA ASP A 26 30.16 -2.87 -16.19
C ASP A 26 29.58 -2.69 -17.60
N PHE A 27 28.25 -2.51 -17.68
CA PHE A 27 27.57 -2.07 -18.89
C PHE A 27 26.92 -0.71 -18.68
N PHE A 28 26.91 0.13 -19.72
CA PHE A 28 26.30 1.45 -19.70
C PHE A 28 25.14 1.53 -20.68
N VAL A 29 24.03 2.11 -20.24
CA VAL A 29 22.84 2.35 -21.05
C VAL A 29 22.51 3.84 -21.02
N SER A 30 22.19 4.43 -22.16
CA SER A 30 21.77 5.83 -22.28
C SER A 30 20.63 5.96 -23.29
N PRO A 31 19.61 6.80 -23.05
CA PRO A 31 18.58 7.08 -24.06
C PRO A 31 19.15 7.68 -25.37
N ALA A 32 20.36 8.25 -25.33
CA ALA A 32 21.09 8.75 -26.50
C ALA A 32 22.11 7.74 -27.08
N GLY A 33 22.16 6.52 -26.55
CA GLY A 33 23.05 5.45 -26.99
C GLY A 33 22.59 4.76 -28.29
N LEU A 34 23.27 3.66 -28.64
CA LEU A 34 22.90 2.79 -29.76
C LEU A 34 23.09 1.32 -29.34
N ASP A 35 22.16 0.43 -29.68
CA ASP A 35 22.28 -0.99 -29.29
C ASP A 35 23.34 -1.78 -30.05
N THR A 36 23.91 -1.17 -31.10
CA THR A 36 25.10 -1.66 -31.82
C THR A 36 26.41 -1.27 -31.12
N ASN A 37 26.38 -0.37 -30.13
CA ASN A 37 27.55 -0.03 -29.34
C ASN A 37 27.98 -1.20 -28.44
N PRO A 38 29.23 -1.19 -27.93
CA PRO A 38 29.72 -2.24 -27.01
C PRO A 38 29.19 -2.13 -25.57
N GLY A 39 28.47 -1.06 -25.20
CA GLY A 39 27.97 -0.88 -23.84
C GLY A 39 29.00 -0.31 -22.86
N THR A 40 30.02 0.39 -23.36
CA THR A 40 31.02 1.08 -22.52
C THR A 40 30.54 2.48 -22.15
N ALA A 41 31.18 3.14 -21.19
CA ALA A 41 30.82 4.50 -20.76
C ALA A 41 30.79 5.52 -21.93
N ASP A 42 31.76 5.41 -22.86
CA ASP A 42 31.87 6.28 -24.04
C ASP A 42 30.92 5.89 -25.18
N LYS A 43 30.53 4.61 -25.25
CA LYS A 43 29.63 4.06 -26.27
C LYS A 43 28.59 3.17 -25.58
N PRO A 44 27.58 3.78 -24.92
CA PRO A 44 26.56 3.04 -24.18
C PRO A 44 25.55 2.39 -25.13
N PHE A 45 24.90 1.33 -24.66
CA PHE A 45 23.69 0.79 -25.29
C PHE A 45 22.56 1.82 -25.25
N ALA A 46 21.57 1.67 -26.14
CA ALA A 46 20.36 2.49 -26.11
C ALA A 46 19.31 1.93 -25.13
N THR A 47 19.16 0.61 -25.08
CA THR A 47 18.06 -0.06 -24.37
C THR A 47 18.52 -0.87 -23.17
N LEU A 48 17.60 -1.02 -22.20
CA LEU A 48 17.80 -1.86 -21.02
C LEU A 48 17.90 -3.34 -21.43
N GLU A 49 17.08 -3.75 -22.39
CA GLU A 49 17.05 -5.09 -22.96
C GLU A 49 18.40 -5.49 -23.55
N ARG A 50 19.05 -4.58 -24.29
CA ARG A 50 20.36 -4.86 -24.87
C ARG A 50 21.42 -5.13 -23.81
N ALA A 51 21.40 -4.38 -22.69
CA ALA A 51 22.31 -4.59 -21.57
C ALA A 51 22.07 -5.93 -20.86
N ARG A 52 20.81 -6.28 -20.62
CA ARG A 52 20.42 -7.60 -20.10
C ARG A 52 20.95 -8.72 -21.01
N ASP A 53 20.72 -8.60 -22.31
CA ASP A 53 21.10 -9.62 -23.28
C ASP A 53 22.63 -9.72 -23.43
N ALA A 54 23.37 -8.61 -23.28
CA ALA A 54 24.83 -8.62 -23.22
C ALA A 54 25.35 -9.38 -21.99
N LEU A 55 24.74 -9.19 -20.82
CA LEU A 55 25.07 -9.94 -19.62
C LEU A 55 24.80 -11.45 -19.79
N ARG A 56 23.67 -11.81 -20.39
CA ARG A 56 23.34 -13.21 -20.71
C ARG A 56 24.40 -13.82 -21.64
N GLN A 57 24.83 -13.09 -22.67
CA GLN A 57 25.87 -13.54 -23.59
C GLN A 57 27.22 -13.77 -22.89
N LEU A 58 27.65 -12.86 -22.01
CA LEU A 58 28.88 -13.04 -21.22
C LEU A 58 28.84 -14.30 -20.35
N ARG A 59 27.68 -14.59 -19.74
CA ARG A 59 27.48 -15.78 -18.92
C ARG A 59 27.52 -17.07 -19.72
N GLN A 60 26.84 -17.09 -20.87
CA GLN A 60 26.87 -18.23 -21.78
C GLN A 60 28.28 -18.52 -22.31
N ALA A 61 29.09 -17.47 -22.48
CA ALA A 61 30.50 -17.59 -22.88
C ALA A 61 31.46 -17.97 -21.73
N GLY A 62 30.95 -18.22 -20.51
CA GLY A 62 31.79 -18.52 -19.34
C GLY A 62 32.74 -17.39 -18.93
N SER A 63 32.48 -16.17 -19.42
CA SER A 63 33.35 -14.98 -19.27
C SER A 63 32.74 -13.95 -18.32
N ALA A 64 31.65 -14.29 -17.63
CA ALA A 64 31.06 -13.43 -16.62
C ALA A 64 31.98 -13.33 -15.40
N PRO A 65 32.28 -12.12 -14.92
CA PRO A 65 33.17 -11.96 -13.79
C PRO A 65 32.59 -12.52 -12.48
N PRO A 66 33.45 -13.07 -11.60
CA PRO A 66 33.04 -13.57 -10.29
C PRO A 66 32.35 -12.53 -9.39
N GLY A 67 32.66 -11.23 -9.56
CA GLY A 67 32.16 -10.14 -8.71
C GLY A 67 30.76 -9.61 -9.04
N GLY A 68 30.00 -10.28 -9.90
CA GLY A 68 28.65 -9.84 -10.31
C GLY A 68 28.70 -8.87 -11.49
N ALA A 69 27.63 -8.08 -11.66
CA ALA A 69 27.53 -7.13 -12.77
C ALA A 69 26.83 -5.84 -12.34
N THR A 70 27.29 -4.70 -12.85
CA THR A 70 26.62 -3.41 -12.71
C THR A 70 26.19 -2.89 -14.09
N ILE A 71 24.92 -2.54 -14.19
CA ILE A 71 24.33 -1.87 -15.34
C ILE A 71 24.10 -0.43 -14.93
N TRP A 72 24.96 0.46 -15.44
CA TRP A 72 24.95 1.89 -15.21
C TRP A 72 23.97 2.58 -16.16
N LEU A 73 22.98 3.23 -15.60
CA LEU A 73 21.95 3.99 -16.30
C LEU A 73 22.36 5.46 -16.34
N ARG A 74 22.56 6.00 -17.54
CA ARG A 74 22.84 7.42 -17.76
C ARG A 74 21.55 8.25 -17.64
N GLY A 75 21.70 9.53 -17.32
CA GLY A 75 20.58 10.43 -17.08
C GLY A 75 19.65 10.55 -18.30
N GLY A 76 18.34 10.53 -18.03
CA GLY A 76 17.30 10.70 -19.04
C GLY A 76 16.07 9.82 -18.82
N ASP A 77 15.12 9.98 -19.73
CA ASP A 77 13.85 9.24 -19.74
C ASP A 77 13.99 7.97 -20.60
N TYR A 78 13.85 6.83 -19.95
CA TYR A 78 13.79 5.50 -20.57
C TYR A 78 12.32 5.15 -20.79
N LEU A 79 11.79 5.56 -21.95
CA LEU A 79 10.41 5.30 -22.34
C LEU A 79 10.15 3.80 -22.45
N ARG A 80 9.07 3.32 -21.83
CA ARG A 80 8.70 1.91 -21.77
C ARG A 80 7.39 1.66 -22.51
N SER A 81 7.44 0.83 -23.54
CA SER A 81 6.27 0.27 -24.21
C SER A 81 5.98 -1.18 -23.81
N VAL A 82 6.94 -1.82 -23.12
CA VAL A 82 6.85 -3.17 -22.55
C VAL A 82 7.65 -3.23 -21.24
N ALA A 83 7.36 -4.22 -20.40
CA ALA A 83 8.12 -4.48 -19.18
C ALA A 83 9.60 -4.78 -19.46
N LEU A 84 10.49 -4.35 -18.57
CA LEU A 84 11.84 -4.91 -18.50
C LEU A 84 11.76 -6.29 -17.83
N GLU A 85 11.83 -7.34 -18.63
CA GLU A 85 11.79 -8.72 -18.17
C GLU A 85 13.18 -9.22 -17.72
N LEU A 86 13.31 -9.56 -16.43
CA LEU A 86 14.49 -10.16 -15.82
C LEU A 86 14.11 -11.55 -15.28
N SER A 87 14.74 -12.60 -15.78
CA SER A 87 14.44 -13.98 -15.41
C SER A 87 15.54 -14.61 -14.55
N ALA A 88 15.39 -15.88 -14.21
CA ALA A 88 16.44 -16.68 -13.58
C ALA A 88 17.81 -16.57 -14.30
N ALA A 89 17.81 -16.38 -15.63
CA ALA A 89 19.04 -16.20 -16.43
C ALA A 89 19.81 -14.91 -16.09
N ASP A 90 19.16 -13.94 -15.45
CA ASP A 90 19.70 -12.64 -15.08
C ASP A 90 20.14 -12.58 -13.61
N SER A 91 19.98 -13.67 -12.87
CA SER A 91 20.28 -13.74 -11.43
C SER A 91 21.75 -13.47 -11.10
N GLY A 92 22.03 -12.77 -10.01
CA GLY A 92 23.36 -12.75 -9.38
C GLY A 92 23.50 -13.85 -8.32
N ALA A 93 24.50 -13.68 -7.46
CA ALA A 93 24.63 -14.39 -6.19
C ALA A 93 24.67 -13.38 -5.03
N ALA A 94 24.51 -13.84 -3.78
CA ALA A 94 24.52 -12.96 -2.60
C ALA A 94 25.78 -12.08 -2.52
N GLU A 95 26.95 -12.67 -2.78
CA GLU A 95 28.24 -11.98 -2.78
C GLU A 95 28.60 -11.34 -4.14
N ALA A 96 27.76 -11.55 -5.16
CA ALA A 96 28.01 -11.13 -6.55
C ALA A 96 26.68 -10.75 -7.24
N PRO A 97 25.98 -9.70 -6.76
CA PRO A 97 24.67 -9.34 -7.27
C PRO A 97 24.74 -8.77 -8.69
N VAL A 98 23.58 -8.70 -9.35
CA VAL A 98 23.40 -7.88 -10.56
C VAL A 98 22.71 -6.58 -10.15
N VAL A 99 23.33 -5.45 -10.46
CA VAL A 99 22.92 -4.14 -9.95
C VAL A 99 22.58 -3.22 -11.12
N TRP A 100 21.32 -2.80 -11.23
CA TRP A 100 20.86 -1.77 -12.15
C TRP A 100 20.79 -0.46 -11.40
N ARG A 101 21.58 0.54 -11.79
CA ARG A 101 21.68 1.79 -11.03
C ARG A 101 21.94 3.03 -11.86
N ALA A 102 21.46 4.18 -11.39
CA ALA A 102 21.88 5.46 -11.94
C ALA A 102 23.41 5.66 -11.85
N TYR A 103 23.97 6.27 -12.89
CA TYR A 103 25.37 6.64 -12.92
C TYR A 103 25.61 7.91 -12.11
N ARG A 104 26.30 7.77 -10.98
CA ARG A 104 26.59 8.88 -10.05
C ARG A 104 25.28 9.55 -9.60
N ASN A 105 25.18 10.87 -9.78
CA ASN A 105 24.02 11.68 -9.40
C ASN A 105 23.12 12.01 -10.61
N GLU A 106 23.26 11.30 -11.73
CA GLU A 106 22.43 11.51 -12.90
C GLU A 106 20.98 11.08 -12.62
N THR A 107 19.99 11.86 -13.08
CA THR A 107 18.57 11.55 -12.89
C THR A 107 18.09 10.57 -13.94
N VAL A 108 17.66 9.38 -13.51
CA VAL A 108 17.14 8.31 -14.36
C VAL A 108 15.65 8.12 -14.12
N ARG A 109 14.85 8.13 -15.19
CA ARG A 109 13.40 7.86 -15.15
C ARG A 109 13.05 6.68 -16.04
N LEU A 110 12.46 5.63 -15.48
CA LEU A 110 11.75 4.61 -16.23
C LEU A 110 10.31 5.06 -16.37
N LEU A 111 9.92 5.44 -17.58
CA LEU A 111 8.67 6.15 -17.84
C LEU A 111 7.71 5.26 -18.63
N GLY A 112 6.60 4.86 -18.00
CA GLY A 112 5.51 4.09 -18.62
C GLY A 112 4.51 4.96 -19.40
N GLY A 113 4.72 6.28 -19.41
CA GLY A 113 3.87 7.25 -20.07
C GLY A 113 4.59 7.98 -21.21
N ARG A 114 3.88 8.91 -21.83
CA ARG A 114 4.45 9.81 -22.83
C ARG A 114 4.25 11.26 -22.42
N THR A 115 5.35 11.99 -22.43
CA THR A 115 5.37 13.44 -22.21
C THR A 115 5.18 14.16 -23.54
N PHE A 116 4.28 15.14 -23.58
CA PHE A 116 4.02 15.95 -24.76
C PHE A 116 3.61 17.37 -24.40
N SER A 117 3.71 18.24 -25.39
CA SER A 117 3.25 19.64 -25.35
C SER A 117 2.26 19.88 -26.49
N GLY A 118 2.04 21.13 -26.89
CA GLY A 118 1.19 21.48 -28.03
C GLY A 118 -0.28 21.74 -27.68
N PHE A 119 -0.58 21.90 -26.39
CA PHE A 119 -1.87 22.37 -25.91
C PHE A 119 -2.25 23.72 -26.54
N GLN A 120 -3.47 23.82 -27.08
CA GLN A 120 -4.04 25.01 -27.70
C GLN A 120 -5.32 25.45 -26.98
N PRO A 121 -5.74 26.72 -27.10
CA PRO A 121 -7.06 27.13 -26.63
C PRO A 121 -8.18 26.30 -27.27
N VAL A 122 -9.21 25.99 -26.48
CA VAL A 122 -10.46 25.43 -27.02
C VAL A 122 -11.16 26.52 -27.84
N THR A 123 -11.43 26.23 -29.12
CA THR A 123 -12.05 27.19 -30.05
C THR A 123 -13.34 26.67 -30.70
N ASP A 124 -13.63 25.38 -30.56
CA ASP A 124 -14.86 24.77 -31.08
C ASP A 124 -16.07 25.26 -30.27
N PRO A 125 -17.04 25.98 -30.88
CA PRO A 125 -18.22 26.45 -30.19
C PRO A 125 -19.02 25.33 -29.52
N ALA A 126 -19.10 24.14 -30.13
CA ALA A 126 -19.86 23.03 -29.57
C ALA A 126 -19.25 22.50 -28.26
N VAL A 127 -17.93 22.61 -28.10
CA VAL A 127 -17.20 22.28 -26.86
C VAL A 127 -17.33 23.42 -25.85
N LEU A 128 -17.13 24.67 -26.28
CA LEU A 128 -17.24 25.85 -25.42
C LEU A 128 -18.64 25.97 -24.78
N ASP A 129 -19.70 25.62 -25.53
CA ASP A 129 -21.09 25.59 -25.06
C ASP A 129 -21.37 24.49 -24.03
N ARG A 130 -20.41 23.60 -23.76
CA ARG A 130 -20.49 22.58 -22.70
C ARG A 130 -19.70 22.97 -21.46
N LEU A 131 -18.69 23.82 -21.60
CA LEU A 131 -17.88 24.29 -20.48
C LEU A 131 -18.62 25.37 -19.70
N ASP A 132 -18.46 25.35 -18.37
CA ASP A 132 -18.84 26.46 -17.49
C ASP A 132 -18.16 27.75 -17.98
N GLU A 133 -18.84 28.88 -17.82
CA GLU A 133 -18.33 30.18 -18.26
C GLU A 133 -16.94 30.49 -17.68
N LYS A 134 -16.67 30.10 -16.43
CA LYS A 134 -15.35 30.30 -15.78
C LYS A 134 -14.24 29.47 -16.40
N ALA A 135 -14.57 28.34 -17.04
CA ALA A 135 -13.60 27.44 -17.66
C ALA A 135 -13.25 27.87 -19.09
N ARG A 136 -14.10 28.68 -19.72
CA ARG A 136 -13.89 29.17 -21.10
C ARG A 136 -12.68 30.10 -21.13
N GLY A 137 -11.75 29.81 -22.03
CA GLY A 137 -10.47 30.55 -22.14
C GLY A 137 -9.35 30.02 -21.25
N GLU A 138 -9.69 29.27 -20.21
CA GLU A 138 -8.73 28.61 -19.31
C GLU A 138 -8.39 27.19 -19.78
N VAL A 139 -9.40 26.43 -20.18
CA VAL A 139 -9.20 25.07 -20.69
C VAL A 139 -8.37 25.08 -21.98
N ARG A 140 -7.47 24.12 -22.08
CA ARG A 140 -6.63 23.84 -23.23
C ARG A 140 -6.92 22.46 -23.78
N GLN A 141 -6.73 22.27 -25.07
CA GLN A 141 -6.92 21.01 -25.76
C GLN A 141 -5.68 20.57 -26.54
N VAL A 142 -5.54 19.26 -26.75
CA VAL A 142 -4.56 18.70 -27.68
C VAL A 142 -5.16 17.50 -28.42
N ASP A 143 -4.89 17.43 -29.72
CA ASP A 143 -5.27 16.28 -30.55
C ASP A 143 -4.25 15.15 -30.33
N LEU A 144 -4.69 14.06 -29.70
CA LEU A 144 -3.82 12.92 -29.43
C LEU A 144 -3.56 12.08 -30.70
N LYS A 145 -4.35 12.25 -31.76
CA LYS A 145 -4.13 11.61 -33.07
C LYS A 145 -2.87 12.10 -33.73
N THR A 146 -2.61 13.41 -33.67
CA THR A 146 -1.40 14.00 -34.26
C THR A 146 -0.15 13.57 -33.48
N LEU A 147 -0.32 13.19 -32.22
CA LEU A 147 0.74 12.59 -31.43
C LEU A 147 0.89 11.07 -31.70
N GLY A 148 -0.07 10.41 -32.35
CA GLY A 148 -0.04 8.96 -32.55
C GLY A 148 -0.38 8.16 -31.29
N ILE A 149 -1.10 8.77 -30.35
CA ILE A 149 -1.59 8.09 -29.15
C ILE A 149 -3.03 7.61 -29.42
N SER A 150 -3.27 6.31 -29.24
CA SER A 150 -4.56 5.68 -29.55
C SER A 150 -5.06 4.68 -28.51
N ASP A 151 -4.18 4.19 -27.63
CA ASP A 151 -4.58 3.36 -26.50
C ASP A 151 -4.52 4.18 -25.21
N PHE A 152 -5.66 4.29 -24.55
CA PHE A 152 -5.84 5.03 -23.31
C PHE A 152 -6.18 4.11 -22.14
N GLY A 153 -6.32 2.80 -22.36
CA GLY A 153 -6.91 1.88 -21.41
C GLY A 153 -8.40 2.17 -21.13
N PRO A 154 -9.29 1.15 -21.15
CA PRO A 154 -10.65 1.36 -20.71
C PRO A 154 -10.69 1.59 -19.19
N MET A 155 -11.57 2.49 -18.75
CA MET A 155 -11.94 2.54 -17.34
C MET A 155 -12.72 1.26 -17.00
N LYS A 156 -12.46 0.70 -15.81
CA LYS A 156 -13.04 -0.57 -15.34
C LYS A 156 -13.52 -0.40 -13.92
N SER A 157 -14.53 -1.18 -13.53
CA SER A 157 -14.92 -1.27 -12.12
C SER A 157 -13.73 -1.69 -11.26
N ARG A 158 -13.51 -0.95 -10.17
CA ARG A 158 -12.33 -1.03 -9.30
C ARG A 158 -12.75 -0.69 -7.87
N GLY A 159 -12.00 -1.19 -6.88
CA GLY A 159 -12.25 -0.95 -5.45
C GLY A 159 -12.43 -2.24 -4.68
N PHE A 160 -13.19 -2.18 -3.59
CA PHE A 160 -13.40 -3.30 -2.67
C PHE A 160 -13.92 -4.56 -3.39
N GLY A 161 -13.26 -5.69 -3.12
CA GLY A 161 -13.63 -7.00 -3.68
C GLY A 161 -13.42 -7.12 -5.20
N ARG A 162 -12.69 -6.19 -5.84
CA ARG A 162 -12.38 -6.22 -7.27
C ARG A 162 -10.96 -6.72 -7.54
N PRO A 163 -10.73 -7.40 -8.67
CA PRO A 163 -9.37 -7.71 -9.09
C PRO A 163 -8.62 -6.43 -9.46
N THR A 164 -7.34 -6.36 -9.08
CA THR A 164 -6.43 -5.36 -9.63
C THR A 164 -6.26 -5.60 -11.13
N THR A 165 -6.55 -4.58 -11.93
CA THR A 165 -6.36 -4.58 -13.39
C THR A 165 -5.62 -3.30 -13.78
N PRO A 166 -4.89 -3.23 -14.91
CA PRO A 166 -4.27 -1.98 -15.33
C PRO A 166 -5.28 -0.83 -15.36
N ALA A 167 -4.89 0.31 -14.81
CA ALA A 167 -5.69 1.52 -14.80
C ALA A 167 -6.01 2.01 -16.21
N HIS A 168 -6.95 2.94 -16.31
CA HIS A 168 -7.04 3.81 -17.47
C HIS A 168 -5.86 4.80 -17.46
N CYS A 169 -5.66 5.52 -18.56
CA CYS A 169 -4.64 6.55 -18.63
C CYS A 169 -4.93 7.66 -17.61
N GLU A 170 -3.87 8.25 -17.11
CA GLU A 170 -3.91 9.35 -16.17
C GLU A 170 -3.06 10.48 -16.70
N LEU A 171 -3.51 11.72 -16.47
CA LEU A 171 -2.75 12.90 -16.81
C LEU A 171 -1.91 13.34 -15.60
N PHE A 172 -0.63 13.57 -15.84
CA PHE A 172 0.29 14.15 -14.86
C PHE A 172 0.82 15.46 -15.37
N TYR A 173 0.87 16.45 -14.48
CA TYR A 173 1.40 17.78 -14.74
C TYR A 173 2.33 18.17 -13.59
N ASP A 174 3.56 18.58 -13.92
CA ASP A 174 4.61 18.89 -12.95
C ASP A 174 4.84 17.76 -11.92
N GLY A 175 4.81 16.50 -12.40
CA GLY A 175 5.00 15.31 -11.58
C GLY A 175 3.86 14.96 -10.64
N LYS A 176 2.71 15.65 -10.70
CA LYS A 176 1.50 15.38 -9.89
C LYS A 176 0.37 14.81 -10.74
N PRO A 177 -0.46 13.90 -10.21
CA PRO A 177 -1.67 13.45 -10.89
C PRO A 177 -2.70 14.58 -10.95
N MET A 178 -3.37 14.72 -12.10
CA MET A 178 -4.48 15.64 -12.32
C MET A 178 -5.82 14.94 -12.10
N THR A 179 -6.82 15.69 -11.65
CA THR A 179 -8.13 15.14 -11.28
C THR A 179 -8.99 14.96 -12.53
N LEU A 180 -9.56 13.77 -12.72
CA LEU A 180 -10.55 13.59 -13.79
C LEU A 180 -11.79 14.42 -13.46
N ALA A 181 -12.28 15.20 -14.42
CA ALA A 181 -13.45 16.06 -14.27
C ALA A 181 -14.62 15.33 -13.59
N ARG A 182 -15.12 15.88 -12.48
CA ARG A 182 -16.01 15.20 -11.53
C ARG A 182 -17.01 16.14 -10.89
N TRP A 183 -18.14 15.58 -10.46
CA TRP A 183 -19.10 16.31 -9.65
C TRP A 183 -19.63 15.46 -8.48
N PRO A 184 -19.65 16.00 -7.25
CA PRO A 184 -19.05 17.28 -6.86
C PRO A 184 -17.53 17.30 -6.96
N ASN A 185 -16.95 18.50 -6.85
CA ASN A 185 -15.50 18.72 -6.90
C ASN A 185 -14.77 18.02 -5.74
N GLU A 186 -13.45 17.92 -5.84
CA GLU A 186 -12.61 17.30 -4.81
C GLU A 186 -12.84 17.90 -3.42
N GLY A 187 -12.94 17.04 -2.39
CA GLY A 187 -13.31 17.44 -1.03
C GLY A 187 -14.82 17.45 -0.77
N GLU A 188 -15.66 17.44 -1.81
CA GLU A 188 -17.11 17.40 -1.69
C GLU A 188 -17.69 16.05 -2.12
N TRP A 189 -18.90 15.76 -1.62
CA TRP A 189 -19.64 14.53 -1.89
C TRP A 189 -21.12 14.82 -2.08
N SER A 190 -21.74 14.13 -3.05
CA SER A 190 -23.19 14.02 -3.12
C SER A 190 -23.67 12.84 -2.27
N GLN A 191 -24.97 12.78 -2.00
CA GLN A 191 -25.58 11.72 -1.21
C GLN A 191 -26.67 10.99 -1.98
N ILE A 192 -26.70 9.68 -1.81
CA ILE A 192 -27.75 8.82 -2.37
C ILE A 192 -29.09 9.23 -1.75
N ALA A 193 -30.03 9.71 -2.57
CA ALA A 193 -31.34 10.18 -2.14
C ALA A 193 -32.28 9.02 -1.77
N GLY A 194 -32.07 7.86 -2.39
CA GLY A 194 -32.82 6.63 -2.14
C GLY A 194 -32.51 5.58 -3.20
N PHE A 195 -33.25 4.47 -3.17
CA PHE A 195 -33.17 3.39 -4.16
C PHE A 195 -34.58 2.81 -4.40
N PRO A 196 -34.80 2.01 -5.46
CA PRO A 196 -36.09 1.36 -5.70
C PRO A 196 -36.49 0.39 -4.56
N GLU A 197 -37.36 0.85 -3.66
CA GLU A 197 -37.78 0.10 -2.45
C GLU A 197 -38.45 -1.25 -2.75
N ALA A 198 -39.13 -1.36 -3.90
CA ALA A 198 -39.80 -2.60 -4.30
C ALA A 198 -38.84 -3.79 -4.41
N HIS A 199 -37.55 -3.54 -4.66
CA HIS A 199 -36.52 -4.57 -4.88
C HIS A 199 -35.48 -4.60 -3.75
N ALA A 200 -35.71 -3.88 -2.64
CA ALA A 200 -34.77 -3.80 -1.52
C ALA A 200 -34.38 -5.19 -0.99
N GLN A 201 -33.11 -5.34 -0.62
CA GLN A 201 -32.55 -6.57 -0.05
C GLN A 201 -32.09 -6.34 1.40
N ASN A 202 -32.05 -7.42 2.19
CA ASN A 202 -31.52 -7.40 3.54
C ASN A 202 -30.00 -7.17 3.50
N ASP A 203 -29.49 -6.30 4.35
CA ASP A 203 -28.06 -5.98 4.42
C ASP A 203 -27.23 -6.92 5.31
N GLY A 204 -27.86 -7.90 5.94
CA GLY A 204 -27.25 -8.84 6.89
C GLY A 204 -27.16 -8.30 8.33
N HIS A 205 -27.45 -7.03 8.55
CA HIS A 205 -27.36 -6.32 9.83
C HIS A 205 -28.73 -5.79 10.31
N GLY A 206 -29.82 -6.31 9.75
CA GLY A 206 -31.19 -5.94 10.12
C GLY A 206 -31.73 -4.70 9.39
N GLY A 207 -30.97 -4.15 8.43
CA GLY A 207 -31.38 -3.04 7.57
C GLY A 207 -31.70 -3.48 6.14
N LYS A 208 -31.92 -2.48 5.27
CA LYS A 208 -32.22 -2.66 3.85
C LYS A 208 -31.26 -1.85 2.99
N ILE A 209 -30.89 -2.41 1.85
CA ILE A 209 -30.12 -1.75 0.80
C ILE A 209 -30.79 -2.01 -0.57
N GLY A 210 -30.61 -1.09 -1.51
CA GLY A 210 -31.01 -1.25 -2.90
C GLY A 210 -30.09 -2.22 -3.65
N ARG A 211 -30.59 -2.83 -4.72
CA ARG A 211 -29.80 -3.69 -5.59
C ARG A 211 -28.93 -2.89 -6.55
N LEU A 212 -27.80 -3.46 -6.95
CA LEU A 212 -26.82 -2.78 -7.79
C LEU A 212 -27.34 -2.57 -9.22
N GLU A 213 -28.04 -3.57 -9.75
CA GLU A 213 -28.66 -3.56 -11.08
C GLU A 213 -29.83 -2.57 -11.20
N ASP A 214 -30.49 -2.28 -10.08
CA ASP A 214 -31.60 -1.32 -10.03
C ASP A 214 -31.12 0.11 -9.85
N GLY A 215 -29.88 0.30 -9.42
CA GLY A 215 -29.28 1.62 -9.25
C GLY A 215 -29.86 2.42 -8.09
N PHE A 216 -29.71 3.74 -8.14
CA PHE A 216 -30.11 4.63 -7.05
C PHE A 216 -30.59 5.99 -7.56
N PHE A 217 -31.33 6.69 -6.69
CA PHE A 217 -31.78 8.05 -6.92
C PHE A 217 -30.77 9.05 -6.36
N PHE A 218 -30.47 10.12 -7.09
CA PHE A 218 -29.57 11.19 -6.66
C PHE A 218 -30.33 12.50 -6.41
N SER A 219 -29.67 13.41 -5.70
CA SER A 219 -30.13 14.79 -5.49
C SER A 219 -29.32 15.77 -6.33
N GLY A 220 -29.87 16.97 -6.56
CA GLY A 220 -29.17 18.06 -7.25
C GLY A 220 -29.42 18.09 -8.76
N ASP A 221 -29.35 19.30 -9.32
CA ASP A 221 -29.70 19.61 -10.72
C ASP A 221 -28.54 19.47 -11.70
N GLN A 222 -27.30 19.43 -11.20
CA GLN A 222 -26.09 19.39 -12.04
C GLN A 222 -26.17 18.27 -13.10
N PRO A 223 -26.49 17.01 -12.76
CA PRO A 223 -26.55 15.93 -13.74
C PRO A 223 -27.61 16.08 -14.85
N LEU A 224 -28.56 17.00 -14.69
CA LEU A 224 -29.62 17.23 -15.67
C LEU A 224 -29.10 17.98 -16.91
N GLY A 225 -28.00 18.73 -16.77
CA GLY A 225 -27.43 19.54 -17.85
C GLY A 225 -26.43 18.82 -18.76
N TRP A 226 -25.91 17.65 -18.34
CA TRP A 226 -24.86 16.95 -19.06
C TRP A 226 -25.31 16.46 -20.42
N LYS A 227 -24.58 16.77 -21.49
CA LYS A 227 -25.00 16.43 -22.86
C LYS A 227 -24.62 15.00 -23.25
N ASP A 228 -23.35 14.63 -23.05
CA ASP A 228 -22.84 13.29 -23.36
C ASP A 228 -22.53 12.52 -22.07
N THR A 229 -23.22 11.40 -21.87
CA THR A 229 -23.06 10.50 -20.71
C THR A 229 -22.66 9.08 -21.15
N GLY A 230 -22.15 8.91 -22.37
CA GLY A 230 -21.81 7.59 -22.92
C GLY A 230 -20.66 6.87 -22.21
N ASP A 231 -19.79 7.61 -21.52
CA ASP A 231 -18.69 7.09 -20.69
C ASP A 231 -18.75 7.68 -19.27
N LEU A 232 -19.96 7.81 -18.72
CA LEU A 232 -20.19 8.33 -17.37
C LEU A 232 -19.88 7.25 -16.31
N TRP A 233 -19.17 7.64 -15.26
CA TRP A 233 -18.83 6.77 -14.12
C TRP A 233 -19.26 7.39 -12.80
N VAL A 234 -19.49 6.53 -11.81
CA VAL A 234 -19.68 6.93 -10.41
C VAL A 234 -18.68 6.22 -9.51
N HIS A 235 -18.24 6.93 -8.48
CA HIS A 235 -17.43 6.39 -7.39
C HIS A 235 -18.11 6.70 -6.06
N GLY A 236 -18.17 5.72 -5.17
CA GLY A 236 -18.79 5.94 -3.87
C GLY A 236 -18.64 4.78 -2.91
N TYR A 237 -19.18 5.03 -1.72
CA TYR A 237 -19.20 4.13 -0.57
C TYR A 237 -20.63 3.63 -0.39
N TRP A 238 -21.03 2.59 -1.14
CA TRP A 238 -22.46 2.35 -1.44
C TRP A 238 -23.34 2.01 -0.24
N ALA A 239 -22.82 1.19 0.67
CA ALA A 239 -23.50 0.82 1.92
C ALA A 239 -22.65 1.13 3.16
N TRP A 240 -21.32 0.99 3.03
CA TRP A 240 -20.38 1.04 4.14
C TRP A 240 -19.12 1.82 3.77
N ASP A 241 -18.61 2.62 4.71
CA ASP A 241 -17.41 3.46 4.51
C ASP A 241 -16.08 2.69 4.42
N TRP A 242 -16.12 1.38 4.67
CA TRP A 242 -14.98 0.48 4.47
C TRP A 242 -14.96 -0.16 3.07
N ALA A 243 -15.97 0.06 2.23
CA ALA A 243 -16.05 -0.52 0.89
C ALA A 243 -16.42 0.52 -0.18
N ASN A 244 -15.42 1.01 -0.91
CA ASN A 244 -15.61 1.85 -2.09
C ASN A 244 -15.60 1.02 -3.38
N SER A 245 -16.31 1.44 -4.41
CA SER A 245 -16.00 1.03 -5.78
C SER A 245 -16.37 2.06 -6.83
N TYR A 246 -15.89 1.84 -8.05
CA TYR A 246 -16.27 2.57 -9.25
C TYR A 246 -17.23 1.71 -10.06
N GLU A 247 -18.33 2.30 -10.51
CA GLU A 247 -19.31 1.63 -11.36
C GLU A 247 -19.62 2.49 -12.58
N GLN A 248 -19.69 1.86 -13.75
CA GLN A 248 -20.08 2.55 -14.98
C GLN A 248 -21.59 2.82 -14.94
N VAL A 249 -22.02 3.98 -15.42
CA VAL A 249 -23.44 4.30 -15.54
C VAL A 249 -23.99 3.74 -16.84
N ALA A 250 -24.95 2.82 -16.75
CA ALA A 250 -25.65 2.25 -17.91
C ALA A 250 -26.72 3.21 -18.46
N SER A 251 -27.39 3.96 -17.58
CA SER A 251 -28.42 4.93 -17.96
C SER A 251 -28.62 5.99 -16.90
N LEU A 252 -28.92 7.21 -17.33
CA LEU A 252 -29.29 8.35 -16.50
C LEU A 252 -30.71 8.83 -16.88
N ASP A 253 -31.70 8.58 -16.02
CA ASP A 253 -33.04 9.18 -16.13
C ASP A 253 -33.06 10.52 -15.39
N ARG A 254 -33.05 11.60 -16.17
CA ARG A 254 -33.06 12.98 -15.66
C ARG A 254 -34.38 13.36 -15.00
N ALA A 255 -35.52 12.86 -15.50
CA ALA A 255 -36.82 13.21 -14.96
C ALA A 255 -37.02 12.59 -13.57
N GLN A 256 -36.52 11.36 -13.38
CA GLN A 256 -36.60 10.64 -12.11
C GLN A 256 -35.38 10.86 -11.21
N ARG A 257 -34.31 11.50 -11.71
CA ARG A 257 -32.99 11.60 -11.05
C ARG A 257 -32.49 10.23 -10.61
N HIS A 258 -32.57 9.28 -11.53
CA HIS A 258 -32.25 7.88 -11.29
C HIS A 258 -31.10 7.48 -12.20
N ILE A 259 -30.12 6.75 -11.65
CA ILE A 259 -29.12 6.08 -12.46
C ILE A 259 -29.22 4.58 -12.30
N LYS A 260 -28.84 3.85 -13.35
CA LYS A 260 -28.54 2.41 -13.30
C LYS A 260 -27.06 2.18 -13.55
N THR A 261 -26.46 1.26 -12.80
CA THR A 261 -25.07 0.85 -13.04
C THR A 261 -25.00 -0.25 -14.10
N ALA A 262 -23.89 -0.36 -14.81
CA ALA A 262 -23.60 -1.46 -15.74
C ALA A 262 -22.88 -2.60 -15.02
N PRO A 263 -23.01 -3.86 -15.49
CA PRO A 263 -22.21 -4.98 -14.99
C PRO A 263 -20.72 -4.81 -15.37
N PRO A 264 -19.79 -5.44 -14.61
CA PRO A 264 -20.03 -6.33 -13.46
C PRO A 264 -20.32 -5.58 -12.16
N HIS A 265 -21.38 -5.96 -11.46
CA HIS A 265 -21.80 -5.33 -10.20
C HIS A 265 -20.95 -5.73 -8.99
N GLY A 266 -20.87 -4.82 -8.01
CA GLY A 266 -20.19 -4.94 -6.72
C GLY A 266 -20.78 -5.97 -5.77
N LEU A 267 -20.24 -5.99 -4.54
CA LEU A 267 -20.78 -6.81 -3.46
C LEU A 267 -21.93 -6.09 -2.73
N TYR A 268 -21.71 -4.82 -2.36
CA TYR A 268 -22.66 -4.06 -1.56
C TYR A 268 -23.56 -3.18 -2.41
N GLY A 269 -24.86 -3.26 -2.15
CA GLY A 269 -25.88 -2.41 -2.73
C GLY A 269 -25.90 -0.98 -2.19
N PHE A 270 -26.91 -0.22 -2.58
CA PHE A 270 -27.00 1.21 -2.27
C PHE A 270 -27.78 1.49 -0.99
N ARG A 271 -27.26 2.36 -0.12
CA ARG A 271 -27.96 2.83 1.08
C ARG A 271 -28.21 4.33 0.97
N LYS A 272 -29.42 4.76 1.33
CA LYS A 272 -29.76 6.18 1.40
C LYS A 272 -28.82 6.92 2.36
N GLY A 273 -28.39 8.11 1.96
CA GLY A 273 -27.46 8.96 2.71
C GLY A 273 -25.98 8.64 2.49
N GLN A 274 -25.66 7.53 1.81
CA GLN A 274 -24.28 7.21 1.48
C GLN A 274 -23.71 8.13 0.41
N ARG A 275 -22.38 8.31 0.46
CA ARG A 275 -21.67 9.33 -0.31
C ARG A 275 -21.10 8.81 -1.62
N PHE A 276 -21.18 9.64 -2.65
CA PHE A 276 -20.68 9.34 -3.98
C PHE A 276 -20.37 10.62 -4.78
N HIS A 277 -19.67 10.47 -5.91
CA HIS A 277 -19.53 11.49 -6.94
C HIS A 277 -19.58 10.84 -8.34
N PHE A 278 -19.95 11.65 -9.34
CA PHE A 278 -19.80 11.32 -10.75
C PHE A 278 -18.43 11.75 -11.25
N LEU A 279 -17.98 11.17 -12.36
CA LEU A 279 -16.72 11.49 -12.99
C LEU A 279 -16.75 11.21 -14.49
N ASN A 280 -15.77 11.78 -15.20
CA ASN A 280 -15.59 11.72 -16.64
C ASN A 280 -16.67 12.51 -17.41
N VAL A 281 -16.95 13.74 -16.98
CA VAL A 281 -17.94 14.63 -17.60
C VAL A 281 -17.27 15.93 -18.03
N LEU A 282 -17.34 16.28 -19.30
CA LEU A 282 -16.72 17.51 -19.82
C LEU A 282 -17.32 18.77 -19.19
N GLU A 283 -18.62 18.78 -18.96
CA GLU A 283 -19.34 19.88 -18.30
C GLU A 283 -18.82 20.17 -16.88
N GLU A 284 -18.20 19.17 -16.23
CA GLU A 284 -17.63 19.27 -14.89
C GLU A 284 -16.10 19.48 -14.92
N LEU A 285 -15.53 19.87 -16.06
CA LEU A 285 -14.16 20.39 -16.16
C LEU A 285 -14.19 21.87 -15.77
N ASP A 286 -14.26 22.13 -14.47
CA ASP A 286 -14.74 23.41 -13.96
C ASP A 286 -13.81 24.09 -12.94
N GLN A 287 -12.66 23.46 -12.63
CA GLN A 287 -11.63 24.02 -11.77
C GLN A 287 -10.20 23.69 -12.24
N PRO A 288 -9.19 24.50 -11.85
CA PRO A 288 -7.80 24.22 -12.18
C PRO A 288 -7.32 22.87 -11.66
N GLY A 289 -6.59 22.13 -12.49
CA GLY A 289 -6.08 20.78 -12.18
C GLY A 289 -6.98 19.66 -12.68
N GLU A 290 -8.12 19.97 -13.28
CA GLU A 290 -8.99 18.97 -13.89
C GLU A 290 -8.69 18.70 -15.36
N TRP A 291 -9.05 17.51 -15.81
CA TRP A 291 -8.96 17.11 -17.22
C TRP A 291 -10.11 16.20 -17.64
N PHE A 292 -10.36 16.15 -18.95
CA PHE A 292 -11.33 15.28 -19.60
C PHE A 292 -10.75 14.73 -20.90
N LEU A 293 -11.02 13.45 -21.20
CA LEU A 293 -10.58 12.82 -22.44
C LEU A 293 -11.79 12.38 -23.26
N ASP A 294 -11.97 13.03 -24.41
CA ASP A 294 -12.85 12.51 -25.45
C ASP A 294 -12.12 11.36 -26.16
N ARG A 295 -12.40 10.14 -25.72
CA ARG A 295 -11.76 8.92 -26.25
C ARG A 295 -12.13 8.66 -27.71
N ALA A 296 -13.34 9.04 -28.14
CA ALA A 296 -13.81 8.82 -29.50
C ALA A 296 -13.16 9.81 -30.47
N ALA A 297 -13.15 11.10 -30.12
CA ALA A 297 -12.49 12.14 -30.92
C ALA A 297 -10.96 12.11 -30.81
N ARG A 298 -10.45 11.50 -29.72
CA ARG A 298 -9.04 11.47 -29.28
C ARG A 298 -8.49 12.86 -28.97
N VAL A 299 -9.27 13.63 -28.21
CA VAL A 299 -8.90 14.99 -27.77
C VAL A 299 -8.86 15.04 -26.26
N LEU A 300 -7.73 15.47 -25.71
CA LEU A 300 -7.55 15.72 -24.29
C LEU A 300 -7.83 17.19 -24.00
N TYR A 301 -8.70 17.46 -23.03
CA TYR A 301 -8.99 18.78 -22.49
C TYR A 301 -8.43 18.88 -21.07
N PHE A 302 -7.76 19.97 -20.74
CA PHE A 302 -7.06 20.16 -19.48
C PHE A 302 -7.14 21.61 -19.03
N TRP A 303 -7.49 21.83 -17.76
CA TRP A 303 -7.36 23.13 -17.10
C TRP A 303 -6.06 23.15 -16.29
N PRO A 304 -5.00 23.85 -16.73
CA PRO A 304 -3.72 23.84 -16.02
C PRO A 304 -3.79 24.58 -14.67
N PRO A 305 -3.26 24.02 -13.57
CA PRO A 305 -3.28 24.66 -12.25
C PRO A 305 -2.62 26.05 -12.20
N GLN A 306 -1.61 26.28 -13.03
CA GLN A 306 -0.82 27.52 -13.04
C GLN A 306 -1.40 28.56 -14.03
N GLY A 307 -2.60 28.30 -14.54
CA GLY A 307 -3.19 29.06 -15.63
C GLY A 307 -2.63 28.66 -16.99
N PRO A 308 -3.16 29.25 -18.07
CA PRO A 308 -3.13 28.58 -19.36
C PRO A 308 -2.12 29.21 -20.33
N GLY A 309 -1.15 29.96 -19.79
CA GLY A 309 -0.06 30.61 -20.50
C GLY A 309 1.24 29.79 -20.50
N GLY A 310 2.14 30.12 -21.42
CA GLY A 310 3.42 29.42 -21.58
C GLY A 310 3.30 28.06 -22.27
N THR A 311 4.43 27.35 -22.35
CA THR A 311 4.47 26.00 -22.95
C THR A 311 4.02 24.98 -21.92
N LEU A 312 2.81 24.45 -22.10
CA LEU A 312 2.28 23.38 -21.26
C LEU A 312 2.87 22.04 -21.70
N THR A 313 3.43 21.31 -20.76
CA THR A 313 3.95 19.95 -20.94
C THR A 313 3.31 19.04 -19.92
N ALA A 314 2.72 17.94 -20.36
CA ALA A 314 2.06 16.95 -19.51
C ALA A 314 2.48 15.54 -19.91
N THR A 315 2.34 14.59 -18.98
CA THR A 315 2.61 13.18 -19.21
C THR A 315 1.29 12.41 -19.11
N LEU A 316 1.01 11.56 -20.10
CA LEU A 316 -0.11 10.63 -20.06
C LEU A 316 0.40 9.20 -19.83
N SER A 317 -0.12 8.46 -18.85
CA SER A 317 0.27 7.05 -18.64
C SER A 317 -0.28 6.14 -19.74
N LEU A 318 0.55 5.20 -20.23
CA LEU A 318 0.21 4.36 -21.38
C LEU A 318 0.50 2.86 -21.17
N LEU A 319 1.58 2.52 -20.48
CA LEU A 319 2.03 1.13 -20.27
C LEU A 319 1.09 0.36 -19.34
N ASP A 320 0.52 -0.76 -19.80
CA ASP A 320 -0.35 -1.66 -19.02
C ASP A 320 0.39 -2.88 -18.42
N GLN A 321 1.71 -2.86 -18.47
CA GLN A 321 2.61 -3.85 -17.88
C GLN A 321 3.43 -3.20 -16.75
N PRO A 322 4.01 -3.98 -15.84
CA PRO A 322 4.99 -3.44 -14.90
C PRO A 322 6.18 -2.78 -15.62
N LEU A 323 6.80 -1.77 -15.02
CA LEU A 323 8.02 -1.19 -15.57
C LEU A 323 9.18 -2.20 -15.52
N VAL A 324 9.27 -2.95 -14.43
CA VAL A 324 10.26 -4.01 -14.21
C VAL A 324 9.56 -5.27 -13.70
N HIS A 325 9.86 -6.40 -14.30
CA HIS A 325 9.36 -7.70 -13.87
C HIS A 325 10.51 -8.69 -13.67
N CYS A 326 10.63 -9.21 -12.46
CA CYS A 326 11.61 -10.22 -12.09
C CYS A 326 10.92 -11.56 -11.88
N SER A 327 11.10 -12.52 -12.78
CA SER A 327 10.48 -13.85 -12.72
C SER A 327 11.52 -14.95 -12.44
N GLY A 328 11.51 -15.46 -11.21
CA GLY A 328 12.45 -16.48 -10.74
C GLY A 328 13.90 -15.99 -10.64
N ALA A 329 14.11 -14.68 -10.71
CA ALA A 329 15.43 -14.06 -10.65
C ALA A 329 15.90 -13.93 -9.19
N SER A 330 17.21 -14.06 -8.98
CA SER A 330 17.82 -13.94 -7.65
C SER A 330 18.91 -12.88 -7.60
N HIS A 331 19.06 -12.22 -6.46
CA HIS A 331 20.14 -11.26 -6.18
C HIS A 331 20.28 -10.15 -7.24
N ILE A 332 19.14 -9.65 -7.73
CA ILE A 332 19.07 -8.45 -8.57
C ILE A 332 18.73 -7.25 -7.69
N THR A 333 19.50 -6.18 -7.79
CA THR A 333 19.19 -4.89 -7.16
C THR A 333 18.85 -3.86 -8.23
N PHE A 334 17.68 -3.26 -8.16
CA PHE A 334 17.32 -2.08 -8.94
C PHE A 334 17.35 -0.87 -8.02
N GLN A 335 18.17 0.14 -8.33
CA GLN A 335 18.43 1.24 -7.40
C GLN A 335 18.59 2.61 -8.03
N ASP A 336 18.35 3.63 -7.21
CA ASP A 336 18.62 5.05 -7.50
C ASP A 336 17.91 5.58 -8.76
N ALA A 337 16.68 5.13 -9.03
CA ALA A 337 15.91 5.53 -10.21
C ALA A 337 14.50 5.99 -9.84
N THR A 338 13.90 6.81 -10.70
CA THR A 338 12.48 7.14 -10.65
C THR A 338 11.69 6.18 -11.54
N LEU A 339 10.63 5.58 -11.01
CA LEU A 339 9.70 4.71 -11.74
C LEU A 339 8.33 5.36 -11.73
N GLU A 340 7.78 5.69 -12.91
CA GLU A 340 6.54 6.47 -12.95
C GLU A 340 5.70 6.32 -14.23
N ALA A 341 4.43 6.74 -14.12
CA ALA A 341 3.44 6.87 -15.19
C ALA A 341 3.08 5.56 -15.92
N ALA A 342 3.18 4.42 -15.25
CA ALA A 342 2.60 3.16 -15.74
C ALA A 342 1.15 3.02 -15.28
N ARG A 343 0.29 2.39 -16.09
CA ARG A 343 -1.10 2.04 -15.73
C ARG A 343 -1.17 0.77 -14.88
N ALA A 344 -0.13 -0.07 -14.90
CA ALA A 344 -0.03 -1.26 -14.04
C ALA A 344 0.83 -0.98 -12.80
N ASP A 345 1.46 -2.01 -12.24
CA ASP A 345 2.40 -1.87 -11.12
C ASP A 345 3.72 -1.22 -11.58
N ALA A 346 4.57 -0.74 -10.67
CA ALA A 346 5.93 -0.35 -11.08
C ALA A 346 6.86 -1.56 -11.15
N VAL A 347 6.86 -2.41 -10.13
CA VAL A 347 7.74 -3.59 -10.04
C VAL A 347 6.97 -4.82 -9.59
N ILE A 348 7.23 -5.95 -10.25
CA ILE A 348 6.81 -7.28 -9.78
C ILE A 348 8.05 -8.16 -9.56
N LEU A 349 8.17 -8.73 -8.36
CA LEU A 349 9.16 -9.75 -8.00
C LEU A 349 8.42 -11.08 -7.77
N GLN A 350 8.52 -12.02 -8.70
CA GLN A 350 7.80 -13.29 -8.65
C GLN A 350 8.79 -14.45 -8.49
N GLY A 351 8.75 -15.15 -7.35
CA GLY A 351 9.70 -16.21 -7.02
C GLY A 351 11.15 -15.73 -6.93
N GLY A 352 12.10 -16.68 -6.95
CA GLY A 352 13.52 -16.37 -6.82
C GLY A 352 13.93 -16.03 -5.38
N ALA A 353 15.06 -15.34 -5.22
CA ALA A 353 15.57 -15.00 -3.89
C ALA A 353 16.36 -13.70 -3.84
N GLY A 354 16.20 -12.91 -2.78
CA GLY A 354 17.16 -11.85 -2.44
C GLY A 354 17.19 -10.65 -3.40
N CYS A 355 16.19 -10.46 -4.26
CA CYS A 355 16.08 -9.23 -5.07
C CYS A 355 15.73 -7.99 -4.23
N ARG A 356 16.22 -6.82 -4.64
CA ARG A 356 16.10 -5.55 -3.91
C ARG A 356 15.62 -4.43 -4.82
N ILE A 357 14.66 -3.64 -4.34
CA ILE A 357 14.35 -2.32 -4.88
C ILE A 357 14.83 -1.31 -3.85
N ARG A 358 15.76 -0.43 -4.23
CA ARG A 358 16.51 0.38 -3.27
C ARG A 358 16.65 1.83 -3.69
N GLY A 359 16.38 2.78 -2.79
CA GLY A 359 16.69 4.19 -3.06
C GLY A 359 15.88 4.79 -4.21
N CYS A 360 14.81 4.12 -4.65
CA CYS A 360 14.01 4.54 -5.78
C CYS A 360 12.92 5.52 -5.35
N THR A 361 12.55 6.42 -6.25
CA THR A 361 11.29 7.17 -6.17
C THR A 361 10.27 6.48 -7.05
N ILE A 362 9.19 5.96 -6.48
CA ILE A 362 8.11 5.30 -7.22
C ILE A 362 6.86 6.14 -7.07
N ARG A 363 6.37 6.71 -8.18
CA ARG A 363 5.20 7.60 -8.12
C ARG A 363 4.33 7.52 -9.36
N ASN A 364 3.10 8.02 -9.27
CA ASN A 364 2.22 8.14 -10.43
C ASN A 364 1.98 6.79 -11.12
N ILE A 365 1.79 5.74 -10.31
CA ILE A 365 1.60 4.35 -10.75
C ILE A 365 0.12 4.02 -10.67
N GLY A 366 -0.45 3.36 -11.67
CA GLY A 366 -1.88 3.05 -11.72
C GLY A 366 -2.32 1.99 -10.71
N ASN A 367 -1.42 1.08 -10.31
CA ASN A 367 -1.71 0.01 -9.35
C ASN A 367 -0.75 0.06 -8.15
N TRP A 368 0.03 -1.00 -7.88
CA TRP A 368 0.95 -1.10 -6.74
C TRP A 368 2.35 -0.60 -7.11
N ALA A 369 3.07 -0.02 -6.14
CA ALA A 369 4.48 0.30 -6.35
C ALA A 369 5.33 -0.97 -6.52
N VAL A 370 5.23 -1.92 -5.60
CA VAL A 370 5.97 -3.19 -5.68
C VAL A 370 5.08 -4.34 -5.24
N ARG A 371 5.00 -5.41 -6.04
CA ARG A 371 4.43 -6.70 -5.63
C ARG A 371 5.50 -7.77 -5.54
N VAL A 372 5.55 -8.48 -4.42
CA VAL A 372 6.38 -9.66 -4.20
C VAL A 372 5.48 -10.88 -4.07
N GLU A 373 5.69 -11.86 -4.93
CA GLU A 373 4.85 -13.05 -5.08
C GLU A 373 5.70 -14.33 -4.96
N GLY A 374 5.78 -14.85 -3.74
CA GLY A 374 6.60 -16.00 -3.41
C GLY A 374 8.10 -15.68 -3.37
N GLY A 375 8.92 -16.72 -3.50
CA GLY A 375 10.38 -16.59 -3.35
C GLY A 375 10.80 -16.42 -1.89
N THR A 376 12.05 -16.02 -1.66
CA THR A 376 12.57 -15.78 -0.30
C THR A 376 13.43 -14.52 -0.21
N GLY A 377 13.31 -13.83 0.92
CA GLY A 377 14.28 -12.79 1.29
C GLY A 377 14.32 -11.56 0.38
N HIS A 378 13.29 -11.26 -0.44
CA HIS A 378 13.15 -10.01 -1.20
C HIS A 378 12.99 -8.77 -0.30
N GLY A 379 13.39 -7.59 -0.78
CA GLY A 379 13.36 -6.37 0.02
C GLY A 379 13.06 -5.10 -0.78
N VAL A 380 12.28 -4.19 -0.17
CA VAL A 380 12.10 -2.81 -0.63
C VAL A 380 12.67 -1.89 0.46
N VAL A 381 13.66 -1.07 0.10
CA VAL A 381 14.51 -0.38 1.08
C VAL A 381 14.80 1.05 0.66
N ASP A 382 14.80 2.01 1.58
CA ASP A 382 15.20 3.41 1.31
C ASP A 382 14.39 4.09 0.18
N CYS A 383 13.16 3.63 -0.12
CA CYS A 383 12.36 4.13 -1.25
C CYS A 383 11.35 5.20 -0.82
N ASP A 384 11.09 6.15 -1.71
CA ASP A 384 9.97 7.09 -1.58
C ASP A 384 8.84 6.64 -2.51
N ILE A 385 7.65 6.37 -1.97
CA ILE A 385 6.53 5.77 -2.69
C ILE A 385 5.30 6.66 -2.53
N PHE A 386 4.85 7.25 -3.63
CA PHE A 386 3.75 8.21 -3.61
C PHE A 386 2.72 8.01 -4.72
N ASP A 387 1.51 8.53 -4.50
CA ASP A 387 0.56 8.78 -5.59
C ASP A 387 0.30 7.51 -6.45
N THR A 388 0.19 6.35 -5.79
CA THR A 388 -0.20 5.10 -6.45
C THR A 388 -1.72 4.97 -6.49
N GLY A 389 -2.24 4.37 -7.56
CA GLY A 389 -3.67 4.18 -7.78
C GLY A 389 -4.27 3.12 -6.86
N ASP A 390 -3.49 2.10 -6.53
CA ASP A 390 -3.83 1.10 -5.52
C ASP A 390 -2.82 1.17 -4.35
N GLY A 391 -2.20 0.07 -3.93
CA GLY A 391 -1.38 0.04 -2.72
C GLY A 391 0.07 0.48 -2.90
N GLY A 392 0.83 0.43 -1.81
CA GLY A 392 2.28 0.66 -1.82
C GLY A 392 3.04 -0.62 -2.19
N VAL A 393 3.45 -1.38 -1.17
CA VAL A 393 4.20 -2.64 -1.33
C VAL A 393 3.37 -3.82 -0.83
N SER A 394 3.22 -4.85 -1.65
CA SER A 394 2.63 -6.13 -1.25
C SER A 394 3.69 -7.21 -1.13
N LEU A 395 3.79 -7.84 0.04
CA LEU A 395 4.67 -8.96 0.32
C LEU A 395 3.86 -10.25 0.53
N SER A 396 4.01 -11.22 -0.36
CA SER A 396 3.47 -12.57 -0.20
C SER A 396 4.60 -13.60 -0.19
N GLY A 397 4.77 -14.35 0.90
CA GLY A 397 5.84 -15.36 0.99
C GLY A 397 5.85 -16.16 2.29
N GLY A 398 6.65 -17.22 2.31
CA GLY A 398 6.63 -18.23 3.37
C GLY A 398 5.52 -19.27 3.16
N ASP A 399 5.44 -20.24 4.06
CA ASP A 399 4.53 -21.38 3.93
C ASP A 399 3.81 -21.66 5.25
N ARG A 400 2.49 -21.45 5.27
CA ARG A 400 1.65 -21.70 6.44
C ARG A 400 1.45 -23.19 6.73
N GLN A 401 1.74 -24.09 5.80
CA GLN A 401 1.69 -25.54 6.04
C GLN A 401 2.90 -26.04 6.84
N THR A 402 4.04 -25.36 6.74
CA THR A 402 5.27 -25.74 7.44
C THR A 402 5.73 -24.71 8.46
N LEU A 403 5.11 -23.52 8.46
CA LEU A 403 5.58 -22.31 9.15
C LEU A 403 6.99 -21.87 8.71
N ALA A 404 7.41 -22.23 7.50
CA ALA A 404 8.68 -21.76 6.94
C ALA A 404 8.58 -20.26 6.57
N PRO A 405 9.52 -19.41 7.00
CA PRO A 405 9.45 -17.97 6.77
C PRO A 405 9.80 -17.59 5.33
N GLY A 406 9.11 -16.60 4.78
CA GLY A 406 9.45 -15.95 3.50
C GLY A 406 10.58 -14.94 3.63
N ALA A 407 10.74 -14.33 4.81
CA ALA A 407 11.78 -13.35 5.12
C ALA A 407 11.81 -12.11 4.20
N HIS A 408 10.68 -11.76 3.56
CA HIS A 408 10.56 -10.51 2.82
C HIS A 408 10.43 -9.33 3.76
N PHE A 409 10.91 -8.16 3.34
CA PHE A 409 10.87 -6.96 4.18
C PHE A 409 10.65 -5.66 3.40
N VAL A 410 9.96 -4.72 4.05
CA VAL A 410 9.92 -3.31 3.68
C VAL A 410 10.55 -2.51 4.81
N GLU A 411 11.61 -1.78 4.50
CA GLU A 411 12.38 -1.06 5.52
C GLU A 411 12.77 0.34 5.06
N THR A 412 12.79 1.31 5.99
CA THR A 412 13.27 2.69 5.73
C THR A 412 12.62 3.37 4.52
N CYS A 413 11.35 3.06 4.25
CA CYS A 413 10.60 3.65 3.14
C CYS A 413 9.66 4.77 3.62
N HIS A 414 9.45 5.74 2.73
CA HIS A 414 8.50 6.83 2.92
C HIS A 414 7.29 6.63 2.01
N PHE A 415 6.09 6.58 2.61
CA PHE A 415 4.83 6.38 1.92
C PHE A 415 3.91 7.57 2.13
N ALA A 416 3.36 8.12 1.03
CA ALA A 416 2.21 9.01 1.11
C ALA A 416 1.25 8.96 -0.10
N ARG A 417 -0.04 9.23 0.12
CA ARG A 417 -1.05 9.43 -0.95
C ARG A 417 -1.25 8.24 -1.91
N GLN A 418 -1.15 7.01 -1.41
CA GLN A 418 -1.59 5.83 -2.17
C GLN A 418 -3.12 5.70 -2.17
N GLY A 419 -3.65 4.75 -2.96
CA GLY A 419 -5.08 4.49 -3.07
C GLY A 419 -5.83 5.60 -3.80
N ARG A 420 -5.25 6.19 -4.85
CA ARG A 420 -5.95 7.25 -5.61
C ARG A 420 -7.21 6.73 -6.30
N TRP A 421 -7.20 5.47 -6.75
CA TRP A 421 -8.37 4.80 -7.34
C TRP A 421 -9.06 3.89 -6.32
N SER A 422 -8.45 2.76 -5.97
CA SER A 422 -9.01 1.91 -4.91
C SER A 422 -8.76 2.59 -3.58
N LYS A 423 -9.80 2.93 -2.82
CA LYS A 423 -9.63 3.66 -1.55
C LYS A 423 -9.48 2.73 -0.37
N CYS A 424 -10.12 1.57 -0.41
CA CYS A 424 -10.16 0.61 0.69
C CYS A 424 -9.26 -0.62 0.44
N TYR A 425 -8.72 -1.18 1.53
CA TYR A 425 -7.87 -2.38 1.56
C TYR A 425 -6.65 -2.36 0.61
N VAL A 426 -6.10 -1.18 0.34
CA VAL A 426 -4.87 -0.98 -0.44
C VAL A 426 -3.79 -0.30 0.39
N PRO A 427 -3.24 -0.99 1.40
CA PRO A 427 -2.32 -0.40 2.36
C PRO A 427 -1.02 0.10 1.72
N ALA A 428 -0.29 0.93 2.46
CA ALA A 428 1.11 1.22 2.16
C ALA A 428 1.97 -0.05 2.21
N VAL A 429 1.72 -0.95 3.17
CA VAL A 429 2.37 -2.27 3.25
C VAL A 429 1.35 -3.38 3.48
N MET A 430 1.32 -4.38 2.61
CA MET A 430 0.56 -5.62 2.77
C MET A 430 1.49 -6.78 3.09
N LEU A 431 1.21 -7.55 4.15
CA LEU A 431 1.96 -8.75 4.52
C LEU A 431 1.06 -9.99 4.46
N SER A 432 1.45 -11.00 3.68
CA SER A 432 0.73 -12.27 3.59
C SER A 432 1.67 -13.48 3.65
N GLY A 433 1.46 -14.36 4.62
CA GLY A 433 2.18 -15.63 4.72
C GLY A 433 2.90 -15.82 6.05
N VAL A 434 4.22 -16.03 6.05
CA VAL A 434 4.97 -16.32 7.29
C VAL A 434 6.29 -15.54 7.35
N GLY A 435 6.59 -14.93 8.49
CA GLY A 435 7.93 -14.40 8.79
C GLY A 435 8.32 -13.20 7.92
N LEU A 436 7.41 -12.25 7.71
CA LEU A 436 7.63 -11.03 6.92
C LEU A 436 7.78 -9.80 7.83
N ARG A 437 8.48 -8.76 7.35
CA ARG A 437 8.80 -7.57 8.17
C ARG A 437 8.41 -6.24 7.53
N ALA A 438 7.88 -5.33 8.35
CA ALA A 438 7.72 -3.92 8.01
C ALA A 438 8.35 -3.06 9.12
N SER A 439 9.45 -2.35 8.81
CA SER A 439 10.20 -1.63 9.85
C SER A 439 10.75 -0.27 9.45
N HIS A 440 10.80 0.68 10.39
CA HIS A 440 11.40 2.01 10.18
C HIS A 440 10.80 2.80 9.01
N ASN A 441 9.52 2.58 8.70
CA ASN A 441 8.84 3.31 7.64
C ASN A 441 8.13 4.55 8.19
N LEU A 442 8.00 5.57 7.35
CA LEU A 442 7.10 6.70 7.59
C LEU A 442 5.91 6.56 6.64
N ILE A 443 4.69 6.49 7.18
CA ILE A 443 3.46 6.28 6.41
C ILE A 443 2.45 7.37 6.78
N HIS A 444 2.04 8.17 5.78
CA HIS A 444 1.05 9.20 6.00
C HIS A 444 0.19 9.59 4.81
N ASP A 445 -0.82 10.44 5.05
CA ASP A 445 -1.76 10.94 4.03
C ASP A 445 -2.38 9.79 3.22
N HIS A 446 -2.96 8.82 3.92
CA HIS A 446 -3.48 7.60 3.33
C HIS A 446 -4.99 7.45 3.59
N PRO A 447 -5.82 7.10 2.58
CA PRO A 447 -7.28 7.10 2.74
C PRO A 447 -7.78 6.01 3.69
N HIS A 448 -7.03 4.91 3.87
CA HIS A 448 -7.43 3.73 4.62
C HIS A 448 -6.32 3.24 5.58
N CYS A 449 -6.06 1.93 5.69
CA CYS A 449 -5.07 1.36 6.59
C CYS A 449 -3.62 1.55 6.08
N ALA A 450 -2.66 1.69 6.99
CA ALA A 450 -1.25 1.79 6.62
C ALA A 450 -0.62 0.42 6.39
N ILE A 451 -0.87 -0.52 7.30
CA ILE A 451 -0.33 -1.88 7.25
C ILE A 451 -1.49 -2.86 7.41
N LEU A 452 -1.71 -3.72 6.39
CA LEU A 452 -2.64 -4.86 6.49
C LEU A 452 -1.81 -6.14 6.49
N PHE A 453 -2.14 -7.08 7.38
CA PHE A 453 -1.43 -8.35 7.43
C PHE A 453 -2.34 -9.56 7.63
N GLY A 454 -1.88 -10.71 7.14
CA GLY A 454 -2.49 -12.01 7.36
C GLY A 454 -1.45 -13.13 7.37
N GLY A 455 -1.52 -14.02 8.36
CA GLY A 455 -0.57 -15.11 8.53
C GLY A 455 0.17 -15.05 9.86
N ASN A 456 1.41 -15.52 9.85
CA ASN A 456 2.13 -15.94 11.06
C ASN A 456 3.51 -15.29 11.18
N GLU A 457 3.94 -15.07 12.41
CA GLU A 457 5.33 -14.70 12.73
C GLU A 457 5.81 -13.41 12.02
N HIS A 458 4.90 -12.50 11.68
CA HIS A 458 5.25 -11.19 11.14
C HIS A 458 5.83 -10.26 12.21
N LEU A 459 6.71 -9.37 11.78
CA LEU A 459 7.31 -8.34 12.63
C LEU A 459 7.02 -6.95 12.07
N ILE A 460 6.27 -6.16 12.82
CA ILE A 460 5.90 -4.78 12.46
C ILE A 460 6.45 -3.85 13.55
N GLU A 461 7.55 -3.16 13.25
CA GLU A 461 8.28 -2.42 14.28
C GLU A 461 8.86 -1.08 13.86
N PHE A 462 8.93 -0.15 14.81
CA PHE A 462 9.59 1.15 14.62
C PHE A 462 9.03 1.99 13.46
N ASN A 463 7.78 1.77 13.04
CA ASN A 463 7.16 2.60 12.02
C ASN A 463 6.54 3.86 12.63
N GLU A 464 6.55 4.96 11.88
CA GLU A 464 5.78 6.17 12.17
C GLU A 464 4.53 6.22 11.28
N ILE A 465 3.41 6.14 11.99
CA ILE A 465 1.99 6.04 11.67
C ILE A 465 1.14 7.30 11.72
N HIS A 466 0.92 8.12 10.67
CA HIS A 466 0.06 9.31 10.90
C HIS A 466 -0.81 9.79 9.76
N HIS A 467 -1.93 10.47 10.08
CA HIS A 467 -2.85 10.99 9.07
C HIS A 467 -3.30 9.88 8.09
N ILE A 468 -3.78 8.78 8.66
CA ILE A 468 -4.36 7.64 7.93
C ILE A 468 -5.86 7.57 8.17
N ALA A 469 -6.56 6.68 7.45
CA ALA A 469 -8.03 6.61 7.48
C ALA A 469 -8.71 7.95 7.14
N LEU A 470 -8.10 8.73 6.24
CA LEU A 470 -8.57 10.08 5.92
C LEU A 470 -9.90 10.11 5.15
N GLU A 471 -10.25 9.00 4.49
CA GLU A 471 -11.46 8.91 3.66
C GLU A 471 -12.37 7.74 4.05
N THR A 472 -12.00 6.88 5.00
CA THR A 472 -12.70 5.62 5.27
C THR A 472 -12.99 5.42 6.76
N GLY A 473 -13.88 4.47 7.07
CA GLY A 473 -14.22 4.07 8.44
C GLY A 473 -14.06 2.58 8.64
N ASP A 474 -14.15 2.11 9.89
CA ASP A 474 -14.00 0.69 10.25
C ASP A 474 -12.66 0.12 9.76
N VAL A 475 -11.58 0.76 10.19
CA VAL A 475 -10.22 0.53 9.67
C VAL A 475 -9.17 0.77 10.76
N GLY A 476 -8.12 -0.03 10.79
CA GLY A 476 -6.95 0.17 11.65
C GLY A 476 -5.74 0.75 10.91
N ALA A 477 -4.90 1.54 11.57
CA ALA A 477 -3.58 1.90 11.04
C ALA A 477 -2.77 0.62 10.76
N ILE A 478 -2.77 -0.31 11.73
CA ILE A 478 -2.29 -1.69 11.57
C ILE A 478 -3.49 -2.62 11.74
N TYR A 479 -3.81 -3.42 10.72
CA TYR A 479 -5.08 -4.13 10.61
C TYR A 479 -4.88 -5.61 10.21
N THR A 480 -5.62 -6.53 10.85
CA THR A 480 -5.79 -7.94 10.46
C THR A 480 -7.16 -8.46 10.92
N GLY A 481 -7.63 -9.61 10.41
CA GLY A 481 -8.92 -10.19 10.81
C GLY A 481 -9.17 -11.66 10.40
N ARG A 482 -10.24 -12.26 10.94
CA ARG A 482 -10.91 -13.51 10.50
C ARG A 482 -10.11 -14.82 10.50
N ASP A 483 -9.10 -14.98 11.37
CA ASP A 483 -8.35 -16.25 11.42
C ASP A 483 -7.79 -16.56 12.82
N TRP A 484 -8.26 -17.67 13.41
CA TRP A 484 -7.79 -18.16 14.71
C TRP A 484 -6.31 -18.56 14.74
N THR A 485 -5.75 -18.83 13.56
CA THR A 485 -4.42 -19.40 13.37
C THR A 485 -3.36 -18.36 12.99
N CYS A 486 -3.75 -17.10 12.76
CA CYS A 486 -2.86 -15.96 12.51
C CYS A 486 -2.11 -15.52 13.79
N ARG A 487 -1.15 -16.34 14.22
CA ARG A 487 -0.47 -16.23 15.53
C ARG A 487 1.03 -16.01 15.41
N GLY A 488 1.63 -15.55 16.51
CA GLY A 488 3.07 -15.30 16.61
C GLY A 488 3.50 -13.96 16.00
N ASN A 489 2.54 -13.10 15.66
CA ASN A 489 2.81 -11.77 15.11
C ASN A 489 3.19 -10.79 16.22
N HIS A 490 4.12 -9.90 15.92
CA HIS A 490 4.63 -8.89 16.85
C HIS A 490 4.46 -7.49 16.25
N ILE A 491 3.68 -6.64 16.93
CA ILE A 491 3.54 -5.21 16.63
C ILE A 491 4.20 -4.46 17.77
N ARG A 492 5.40 -3.90 17.54
CA ARG A 492 6.17 -3.28 18.62
C ARG A 492 6.85 -1.98 18.27
N HIS A 493 6.92 -1.07 19.24
CA HIS A 493 7.68 0.17 19.12
C HIS A 493 7.28 1.05 17.91
N ASN A 494 6.04 0.98 17.46
CA ASN A 494 5.52 1.90 16.46
C ASN A 494 4.98 3.17 17.13
N PHE A 495 5.02 4.31 16.44
CA PHE A 495 4.35 5.53 16.86
C PHE A 495 3.18 5.82 15.93
N ILE A 496 1.96 5.73 16.43
CA ILE A 496 0.72 5.89 15.66
C ILE A 496 -0.02 7.13 16.20
N HIS A 497 -0.26 8.12 15.35
CA HIS A 497 -0.86 9.37 15.79
C HIS A 497 -1.70 10.10 14.75
N HIS A 498 -2.64 10.92 15.23
CA HIS A 498 -3.48 11.78 14.39
C HIS A 498 -4.20 10.97 13.28
N THR A 499 -4.92 9.91 13.68
CA THR A 499 -5.71 9.12 12.73
C THR A 499 -7.03 9.84 12.42
N GLY A 500 -7.53 9.67 11.19
CA GLY A 500 -8.84 10.16 10.75
C GLY A 500 -9.96 9.20 11.15
N GLY A 501 -10.86 8.94 10.21
CA GLY A 501 -11.97 8.01 10.37
C GLY A 501 -13.32 8.67 10.16
N VAL A 502 -14.17 8.06 9.35
CA VAL A 502 -15.59 8.40 9.23
C VAL A 502 -16.45 7.29 9.84
N GLY A 503 -17.73 7.56 10.11
CA GLY A 503 -18.66 6.54 10.62
C GLY A 503 -18.20 5.95 11.96
N MET A 504 -17.83 4.67 11.98
CA MET A 504 -17.28 4.00 13.17
C MET A 504 -15.90 4.53 13.62
N GLY A 505 -15.30 5.41 12.82
CA GLY A 505 -13.99 5.99 13.09
C GLY A 505 -12.85 5.08 12.63
N SER A 506 -11.67 5.31 13.21
CA SER A 506 -10.46 4.53 12.95
C SER A 506 -9.88 3.93 14.23
N MET A 507 -9.03 2.92 14.03
CA MET A 507 -8.32 2.21 15.06
C MET A 507 -6.81 2.42 14.89
N GLY A 508 -6.04 2.35 15.98
CA GLY A 508 -4.58 2.30 15.89
C GLY A 508 -4.12 0.92 15.45
N VAL A 509 -4.31 -0.06 16.33
CA VAL A 509 -4.14 -1.49 16.06
C VAL A 509 -5.52 -2.14 16.11
N TYR A 510 -5.96 -2.70 14.98
CA TYR A 510 -7.26 -3.36 14.84
C TYR A 510 -7.09 -4.87 14.68
N MET A 511 -7.39 -5.60 15.76
CA MET A 511 -7.50 -7.06 15.78
C MET A 511 -8.96 -7.43 15.52
N ASP A 512 -9.34 -7.38 14.25
CA ASP A 512 -10.71 -7.48 13.82
C ASP A 512 -11.20 -8.93 13.77
N ASP A 513 -12.52 -9.10 13.78
CA ASP A 513 -13.17 -10.35 13.40
C ASP A 513 -12.54 -11.62 13.99
N CYS A 514 -12.36 -11.61 15.30
CA CYS A 514 -11.91 -12.73 16.10
C CYS A 514 -10.50 -13.26 15.78
N VAL A 515 -9.68 -12.53 15.00
CA VAL A 515 -8.26 -12.84 14.86
C VAL A 515 -7.59 -12.89 16.25
N SER A 516 -6.56 -13.71 16.43
CA SER A 516 -6.11 -14.08 17.79
C SER A 516 -4.60 -14.24 17.88
N GLY A 517 -4.03 -14.05 19.08
CA GLY A 517 -2.64 -14.44 19.37
C GLY A 517 -1.55 -13.50 18.83
N THR A 518 -1.85 -12.21 18.67
CA THR A 518 -0.86 -11.17 18.34
C THR A 518 -0.37 -10.46 19.61
N GLU A 519 0.94 -10.20 19.68
CA GLU A 519 1.55 -9.35 20.69
C GLU A 519 1.63 -7.89 20.21
N VAL A 520 1.19 -6.96 21.06
CA VAL A 520 1.22 -5.51 20.85
C VAL A 520 2.02 -4.91 21.99
N PHE A 521 3.30 -4.60 21.73
CA PHE A 521 4.27 -4.28 22.77
C PHE A 521 4.96 -2.92 22.58
N GLY A 522 4.94 -2.05 23.58
CA GLY A 522 5.82 -0.88 23.57
C GLY A 522 5.52 0.14 22.46
N ASN A 523 4.31 0.17 21.92
CA ASN A 523 3.87 1.15 20.92
C ASN A 523 3.40 2.44 21.59
N VAL A 524 3.44 3.53 20.86
CA VAL A 524 2.98 4.85 21.28
C VAL A 524 1.77 5.23 20.43
N PHE A 525 0.67 5.60 21.07
CA PHE A 525 -0.56 6.05 20.44
C PHE A 525 -0.87 7.47 20.90
N TYR A 526 -1.08 8.40 19.97
CA TYR A 526 -1.39 9.79 20.29
C TYR A 526 -2.49 10.36 19.40
N LYS A 527 -3.61 10.84 19.98
CA LYS A 527 -4.77 11.31 19.19
C LYS A 527 -5.22 10.28 18.16
N VAL A 528 -5.39 9.06 18.65
CA VAL A 528 -5.98 7.95 17.91
C VAL A 528 -7.35 7.71 18.52
N HIS A 529 -8.36 7.41 17.71
CA HIS A 529 -9.69 7.07 18.23
C HIS A 529 -9.62 5.75 19.01
N TRP A 530 -9.97 4.60 18.43
CA TRP A 530 -9.84 3.31 19.14
C TRP A 530 -8.40 2.82 19.05
N ALA A 531 -7.53 3.21 19.99
CA ALA A 531 -6.09 2.99 19.85
C ALA A 531 -5.71 1.51 19.74
N MET A 532 -6.21 0.67 20.64
CA MET A 532 -6.14 -0.79 20.53
C MET A 532 -7.55 -1.37 20.54
N PHE A 533 -7.97 -2.04 19.46
CA PHE A 533 -9.26 -2.71 19.41
C PHE A 533 -9.11 -4.23 19.26
N ILE A 534 -9.62 -4.95 20.25
CA ILE A 534 -9.78 -6.42 20.24
C ILE A 534 -11.23 -6.75 19.84
N GLY A 535 -11.47 -6.99 18.56
CA GLY A 535 -12.78 -7.32 17.99
C GLY A 535 -13.10 -8.81 18.11
N GLY A 536 -13.46 -9.29 19.30
CA GLY A 536 -13.85 -10.68 19.55
C GLY A 536 -12.71 -11.70 19.60
N GLY A 537 -11.49 -11.26 19.34
CA GLY A 537 -10.26 -12.08 19.34
C GLY A 537 -9.85 -12.54 20.73
N ARG A 538 -8.98 -13.55 20.78
CA ARG A 538 -8.45 -14.14 22.03
C ARG A 538 -6.94 -14.26 22.05
N ASP A 539 -6.40 -14.50 23.25
CA ASP A 539 -4.97 -14.75 23.50
C ASP A 539 -4.02 -13.63 23.05
N HIS A 540 -4.48 -12.38 22.97
CA HIS A 540 -3.63 -11.23 22.70
C HIS A 540 -2.85 -10.80 23.94
N ARG A 541 -1.67 -10.20 23.70
CA ARG A 541 -0.88 -9.54 24.75
C ARG A 541 -0.68 -8.08 24.37
N VAL A 542 -1.39 -7.18 25.04
CA VAL A 542 -1.31 -5.74 24.88
C VAL A 542 -0.51 -5.18 26.05
N GLU A 543 0.79 -5.06 25.87
CA GLU A 543 1.71 -4.80 26.98
C GLU A 543 2.63 -3.61 26.74
N ASN A 544 2.97 -2.88 27.81
CA ASN A 544 3.99 -1.83 27.73
C ASN A 544 3.70 -0.68 26.75
N ASN A 545 2.45 -0.49 26.31
CA ASN A 545 2.09 0.56 25.37
C ASN A 545 1.80 1.88 26.09
N LEU A 546 1.98 2.98 25.37
CA LEU A 546 1.71 4.33 25.82
C LEU A 546 0.55 4.91 25.01
N PHE A 547 -0.52 5.30 25.70
CA PHE A 547 -1.73 5.88 25.11
C PHE A 547 -1.90 7.30 25.62
N VAL A 548 -1.93 8.27 24.70
CA VAL A 548 -2.07 9.70 25.01
C VAL A 548 -3.22 10.26 24.18
N ASP A 549 -4.20 10.88 24.85
CA ASP A 549 -5.37 11.51 24.20
C ASP A 549 -6.08 10.59 23.19
N CYS A 550 -6.24 9.31 23.57
CA CYS A 550 -6.99 8.33 22.80
C CYS A 550 -8.42 8.15 23.34
N ASP A 551 -9.36 7.73 22.49
CA ASP A 551 -10.77 7.61 22.84
C ASP A 551 -11.43 6.34 22.27
N PRO A 552 -11.41 5.21 23.02
CA PRO A 552 -10.58 4.93 24.19
C PRO A 552 -9.20 4.37 23.81
N ALA A 553 -8.31 4.28 24.81
CA ALA A 553 -7.02 3.60 24.68
C ALA A 553 -7.17 2.11 24.33
N VAL A 554 -8.08 1.39 25.01
CA VAL A 554 -8.37 -0.02 24.72
C VAL A 554 -9.88 -0.22 24.57
N ARG A 555 -10.28 -0.88 23.48
CA ARG A 555 -11.64 -1.38 23.26
C ARG A 555 -11.62 -2.89 23.10
N MET A 556 -12.62 -3.57 23.65
CA MET A 556 -12.85 -5.00 23.41
C MET A 556 -14.32 -5.28 23.15
N ASP A 557 -14.61 -6.15 22.19
CA ASP A 557 -15.93 -6.74 22.00
C ASP A 557 -15.92 -8.27 22.04
N GLY A 558 -17.10 -8.86 22.12
CA GLY A 558 -17.34 -10.30 22.12
C GLY A 558 -18.12 -10.76 20.90
N ARG A 559 -17.87 -10.19 19.70
CA ARG A 559 -18.64 -10.53 18.48
C ARG A 559 -18.63 -12.03 18.14
N GLY A 560 -17.62 -12.78 18.58
CA GLY A 560 -17.58 -14.25 18.47
C GLY A 560 -18.69 -15.00 19.23
N LEU A 561 -19.42 -14.30 20.11
CA LEU A 561 -20.58 -14.80 20.86
C LEU A 561 -21.91 -14.45 20.20
N ASP A 562 -21.91 -13.56 19.20
CA ASP A 562 -23.14 -13.08 18.56
C ASP A 562 -23.80 -14.19 17.72
N LYS A 563 -25.14 -14.28 17.82
CA LYS A 563 -25.95 -15.32 17.17
C LYS A 563 -26.56 -14.88 15.84
N SER A 564 -26.42 -13.62 15.47
CA SER A 564 -26.88 -13.17 14.17
C SER A 564 -26.11 -13.88 13.05
N PRO A 565 -26.74 -14.15 11.89
CA PRO A 565 -26.16 -15.01 10.86
C PRO A 565 -24.77 -14.58 10.39
N VAL A 566 -24.50 -13.28 10.31
CA VAL A 566 -23.20 -12.75 9.85
C VAL A 566 -22.06 -13.22 10.76
N TRP A 567 -22.18 -13.02 12.07
CA TRP A 567 -21.14 -13.38 13.04
C TRP A 567 -21.11 -14.89 13.31
N PHE A 568 -22.28 -15.53 13.36
CA PHE A 568 -22.37 -16.96 13.54
C PHE A 568 -21.68 -17.72 12.40
N ASN A 569 -21.96 -17.36 11.14
CA ASN A 569 -21.35 -18.00 9.98
C ASN A 569 -19.86 -17.65 9.86
N MET A 570 -19.44 -16.43 10.25
CA MET A 570 -18.02 -16.09 10.33
C MET A 570 -17.27 -17.06 11.24
N VAL A 571 -17.76 -17.28 12.47
CA VAL A 571 -17.11 -18.15 13.46
C VAL A 571 -17.19 -19.62 13.07
N TYR A 572 -18.39 -20.11 12.72
CA TYR A 572 -18.66 -21.55 12.58
C TYR A 572 -18.47 -22.11 11.16
N ASP A 573 -18.44 -21.24 10.14
CA ASP A 573 -18.14 -21.65 8.77
C ASP A 573 -16.74 -21.17 8.37
N TYR A 574 -16.55 -19.86 8.20
CA TYR A 574 -15.31 -19.32 7.61
C TYR A 574 -14.09 -19.59 8.48
N MET A 575 -14.11 -19.18 9.75
CA MET A 575 -12.94 -19.33 10.62
C MET A 575 -12.67 -20.80 10.99
N LYS A 576 -13.72 -21.63 11.04
CA LYS A 576 -13.57 -23.08 11.21
C LYS A 576 -12.89 -23.73 10.00
N GLN A 577 -13.17 -23.26 8.78
CA GLN A 577 -12.44 -23.67 7.58
C GLN A 577 -10.97 -23.21 7.62
N GLN A 578 -10.68 -21.97 8.03
CA GLN A 578 -9.29 -21.50 8.18
C GLN A 578 -8.51 -22.37 9.18
N LEU A 579 -9.12 -22.69 10.33
CA LEU A 579 -8.51 -23.57 11.33
C LEU A 579 -8.24 -24.98 10.78
N ALA A 580 -9.12 -25.52 9.94
CA ALA A 580 -8.95 -26.84 9.32
C ALA A 580 -7.93 -26.84 8.17
N ALA A 581 -7.62 -25.69 7.59
CA ALA A 581 -6.72 -25.55 6.45
C ALA A 581 -5.23 -25.64 6.82
N VAL A 582 -4.89 -25.61 8.12
CA VAL A 582 -3.50 -25.69 8.60
C VAL A 582 -3.22 -27.01 9.33
N PRO A 583 -1.96 -27.49 9.38
CA PRO A 583 -1.66 -28.77 10.04
C PRO A 583 -1.85 -28.70 11.56
N ARG A 584 -2.87 -29.41 12.06
CA ARG A 584 -3.32 -29.38 13.46
C ARG A 584 -2.19 -29.59 14.47
N GLU A 585 -1.38 -30.63 14.30
CA GLU A 585 -0.32 -30.97 15.27
C GLU A 585 0.79 -29.90 15.29
N LEU A 586 1.18 -29.40 14.11
CA LEU A 586 2.17 -28.32 14.00
C LEU A 586 1.68 -27.07 14.74
N TYR A 587 0.44 -26.64 14.47
CA TYR A 587 -0.10 -25.40 15.04
C TYR A 587 -0.39 -25.52 16.53
N ARG A 588 -0.80 -26.68 17.04
CA ARG A 588 -0.97 -26.88 18.49
C ARG A 588 0.34 -27.00 19.23
N SER A 589 1.36 -27.56 18.60
CA SER A 589 2.72 -27.58 19.16
C SER A 589 3.31 -26.17 19.21
N ARG A 590 3.18 -25.40 18.11
CA ARG A 590 3.69 -24.04 18.02
C ARG A 590 2.88 -23.02 18.84
N TYR A 591 1.56 -23.15 18.83
CA TYR A 591 0.61 -22.25 19.48
C TYR A 591 -0.40 -23.04 20.36
N PRO A 592 0.01 -23.45 21.58
CA PRO A 592 -0.80 -24.34 22.42
C PRO A 592 -2.22 -23.84 22.72
N ALA A 593 -2.43 -22.52 22.81
CA ALA A 593 -3.75 -21.92 23.05
C ALA A 593 -4.81 -22.26 21.98
N ILE A 594 -4.42 -22.67 20.77
CA ILE A 594 -5.36 -23.13 19.74
C ILE A 594 -6.15 -24.36 20.21
N ALA A 595 -5.56 -25.21 21.06
CA ALA A 595 -6.23 -26.41 21.57
C ALA A 595 -7.52 -26.08 22.34
N ASP A 596 -7.59 -24.89 22.97
CA ASP A 596 -8.78 -24.43 23.69
C ASP A 596 -9.98 -24.21 22.78
N LEU A 597 -9.82 -24.08 21.46
CA LEU A 597 -10.96 -23.94 20.54
C LEU A 597 -11.83 -25.19 20.48
N ASP A 598 -11.29 -26.37 20.81
CA ASP A 598 -12.03 -27.64 20.74
C ASP A 598 -13.28 -27.63 21.63
N ARG A 599 -13.20 -27.04 22.84
CA ARG A 599 -14.35 -26.97 23.76
C ARG A 599 -15.48 -26.07 23.23
N TYR A 600 -15.15 -25.05 22.45
CA TYR A 600 -16.14 -24.14 21.87
C TYR A 600 -16.74 -24.70 20.59
N TYR A 601 -15.95 -25.39 19.76
CA TYR A 601 -16.46 -26.06 18.56
C TYR A 601 -17.19 -27.38 18.84
N ALA A 602 -17.09 -27.92 20.06
CA ALA A 602 -17.96 -28.98 20.54
C ALA A 602 -19.42 -28.50 20.75
N LYS A 603 -19.66 -27.19 20.72
CA LYS A 603 -20.97 -26.55 20.86
C LYS A 603 -21.16 -25.47 19.78
N THR A 604 -22.30 -24.78 19.81
CA THR A 604 -22.61 -23.65 18.93
C THR A 604 -22.90 -22.36 19.72
N ASP A 605 -22.39 -22.29 20.95
CA ASP A 605 -22.62 -21.19 21.90
C ASP A 605 -21.72 -19.96 21.68
N GLY A 606 -20.86 -20.00 20.67
CA GLY A 606 -19.92 -18.93 20.31
C GLY A 606 -18.53 -19.16 20.90
N VAL A 607 -17.57 -18.35 20.46
CA VAL A 607 -16.19 -18.34 20.98
C VAL A 607 -15.95 -17.00 21.69
N PRO A 608 -15.73 -16.99 23.02
CA PRO A 608 -15.50 -15.76 23.77
C PRO A 608 -14.07 -15.20 23.59
N PRO A 609 -13.87 -13.88 23.77
CA PRO A 609 -12.58 -13.20 23.66
C PRO A 609 -11.72 -13.38 24.93
N GLU A 610 -11.46 -14.63 25.31
CA GLU A 610 -10.74 -14.97 26.54
C GLU A 610 -9.21 -14.85 26.41
N ASN A 611 -8.51 -15.00 27.54
CA ASN A 611 -7.04 -15.05 27.64
C ASN A 611 -6.31 -13.80 27.13
N ASN A 612 -7.03 -12.72 26.84
CA ASN A 612 -6.45 -11.44 26.49
C ASN A 612 -5.83 -10.80 27.75
N VAL A 613 -4.60 -10.33 27.61
CA VAL A 613 -3.85 -9.65 28.69
C VAL A 613 -3.57 -8.22 28.27
N VAL A 614 -3.97 -7.27 29.11
CA VAL A 614 -3.65 -5.84 28.98
C VAL A 614 -2.84 -5.45 30.22
N ALA A 615 -1.53 -5.34 30.06
CA ALA A 615 -0.65 -5.20 31.22
C ALA A 615 0.46 -4.15 31.05
N ARG A 616 0.82 -3.48 32.16
CA ARG A 616 1.93 -2.53 32.20
C ARG A 616 1.82 -1.44 31.13
N ASN A 617 0.61 -1.01 30.77
CA ASN A 617 0.42 0.11 29.85
C ASN A 617 0.31 1.43 30.63
N VAL A 618 0.53 2.53 29.93
CA VAL A 618 0.35 3.89 30.46
C VAL A 618 -0.74 4.57 29.65
N CYS A 619 -1.76 5.10 30.31
CA CYS A 619 -2.85 5.82 29.68
C CYS A 619 -3.04 7.20 30.31
N VAL A 620 -3.02 8.22 29.45
CA VAL A 620 -3.46 9.58 29.72
C VAL A 620 -4.66 9.85 28.82
N GLY A 621 -5.86 9.81 29.39
CA GLY A 621 -7.12 9.93 28.63
C GLY A 621 -8.13 8.85 28.98
N ARG A 622 -9.04 8.55 28.05
CA ARG A 622 -10.06 7.51 28.25
C ARG A 622 -9.42 6.13 28.16
N TRP A 623 -9.60 5.33 29.21
CA TRP A 623 -8.89 4.06 29.36
C TRP A 623 -9.50 2.89 28.57
N LEU A 624 -10.61 2.34 29.06
CA LEU A 624 -11.10 1.03 28.61
C LEU A 624 -12.60 1.09 28.29
N GLU A 625 -12.99 0.49 27.17
CA GLU A 625 -14.37 0.19 26.84
C GLU A 625 -14.52 -1.29 26.49
N VAL A 626 -15.41 -2.00 27.19
CA VAL A 626 -15.78 -3.37 26.87
C VAL A 626 -17.28 -3.41 26.61
N GLY A 627 -17.68 -3.95 25.47
CA GLY A 627 -19.09 -3.99 25.08
C GLY A 627 -19.40 -5.14 24.14
N TRP A 628 -20.65 -5.17 23.64
CA TRP A 628 -21.15 -6.13 22.66
C TRP A 628 -20.81 -7.60 22.99
N HIS A 629 -21.66 -8.22 23.82
CA HIS A 629 -21.54 -9.59 24.36
C HIS A 629 -20.31 -9.86 25.24
N ALA A 630 -19.28 -9.02 25.23
CA ALA A 630 -18.16 -9.10 26.17
C ALA A 630 -18.42 -8.34 27.48
N ASN A 631 -17.68 -8.73 28.51
CA ASN A 631 -17.60 -8.02 29.79
C ASN A 631 -16.14 -7.96 30.28
N GLN A 632 -15.87 -7.12 31.27
CA GLN A 632 -14.50 -6.88 31.75
C GLN A 632 -13.84 -8.13 32.34
N ASP A 633 -14.58 -9.09 32.91
CA ASP A 633 -14.01 -10.31 33.51
C ASP A 633 -13.37 -11.24 32.46
N MET A 634 -13.69 -11.03 31.17
CA MET A 634 -13.05 -11.73 30.05
C MET A 634 -11.68 -11.14 29.68
N LEU A 635 -11.27 -10.03 30.29
CA LEU A 635 -10.02 -9.32 30.03
C LEU A 635 -9.15 -9.26 31.29
N LYS A 636 -7.92 -9.74 31.19
CA LYS A 636 -6.96 -9.66 32.29
C LYS A 636 -6.26 -8.30 32.30
N LEU A 637 -6.56 -7.47 33.30
CA LEU A 637 -5.90 -6.16 33.51
C LEU A 637 -4.83 -6.26 34.60
N GLU A 638 -3.59 -5.92 34.29
CA GLU A 638 -2.49 -6.02 35.28
C GLU A 638 -1.56 -4.81 35.24
N GLN A 639 -1.34 -4.17 36.39
CA GLN A 639 -0.27 -3.18 36.55
C GLN A 639 -0.32 -2.04 35.49
N ASN A 640 -1.49 -1.61 35.04
CA ASN A 640 -1.59 -0.47 34.12
C ASN A 640 -1.58 0.84 34.94
N TYR A 641 -0.84 1.84 34.47
CA TYR A 641 -0.95 3.21 34.97
C TYR A 641 -2.05 3.93 34.18
N VAL A 642 -3.08 4.42 34.87
CA VAL A 642 -4.14 5.25 34.28
C VAL A 642 -4.24 6.52 35.13
N GLY A 643 -3.85 7.65 34.55
CA GLY A 643 -3.76 8.90 35.31
C GLY A 643 -3.42 10.10 34.42
N PRO A 644 -3.63 11.31 34.93
CA PRO A 644 -3.49 12.53 34.13
C PRO A 644 -2.03 12.95 33.90
N ASP A 645 -1.08 12.50 34.72
CA ASP A 645 0.33 12.92 34.61
C ASP A 645 1.30 11.76 34.91
N PRO A 646 1.78 11.06 33.87
CA PRO A 646 2.80 10.02 34.01
C PRO A 646 4.22 10.60 34.08
N GLY A 647 4.41 11.93 34.11
CA GLY A 647 5.71 12.56 34.13
C GLY A 647 6.41 12.57 32.77
N PHE A 648 5.73 13.01 31.70
CA PHE A 648 6.34 13.16 30.38
C PHE A 648 7.47 14.20 30.36
N ALA A 649 8.43 14.02 29.45
CA ALA A 649 9.55 14.92 29.23
C ALA A 649 9.11 16.27 28.64
N ALA A 650 8.47 16.25 27.46
CA ALA A 650 7.97 17.44 26.75
C ALA A 650 6.78 17.09 25.82
N PRO A 651 5.60 16.79 26.38
CA PRO A 651 4.44 16.30 25.61
C PRO A 651 3.92 17.31 24.57
N GLU A 652 4.13 18.61 24.78
CA GLU A 652 3.80 19.67 23.83
C GLU A 652 4.62 19.59 22.52
N LYS A 653 5.74 18.85 22.54
CA LYS A 653 6.59 18.55 21.38
C LYS A 653 6.43 17.10 20.91
N MET A 654 5.40 16.39 21.38
CA MET A 654 5.21 14.95 21.20
C MET A 654 6.37 14.09 21.75
N ASP A 655 7.14 14.61 22.71
CA ASP A 655 8.14 13.85 23.44
C ASP A 655 7.52 13.23 24.69
N PHE A 656 6.98 12.02 24.51
CA PHE A 656 6.30 11.27 25.56
C PHE A 656 7.24 10.34 26.34
N ARG A 657 8.55 10.57 26.30
CA ARG A 657 9.48 9.86 27.19
C ARG A 657 9.11 10.12 28.64
N ILE A 658 9.18 9.08 29.46
CA ILE A 658 8.83 9.13 30.88
C ILE A 658 10.07 9.54 31.69
N LYS A 659 9.94 10.52 32.59
CA LYS A 659 11.02 10.97 33.47
C LYS A 659 11.43 9.88 34.46
N ALA A 660 12.70 9.85 34.82
CA ALA A 660 13.29 8.78 35.65
C ALA A 660 12.67 8.65 37.05
N ASP A 661 12.11 9.73 37.59
CA ASP A 661 11.44 9.78 38.90
C ASP A 661 9.93 9.47 38.84
N SER A 662 9.40 9.11 37.67
CA SER A 662 7.98 8.83 37.49
C SER A 662 7.50 7.61 38.28
N PRO A 663 6.27 7.65 38.87
CA PRO A 663 5.67 6.49 39.50
C PRO A 663 5.34 5.35 38.52
N VAL A 664 5.33 5.62 37.22
CA VAL A 664 5.06 4.61 36.18
C VAL A 664 6.04 3.44 36.27
N TRP A 665 7.30 3.69 36.62
CA TRP A 665 8.31 2.62 36.68
C TRP A 665 7.97 1.52 37.70
N ALA A 666 7.22 1.86 38.76
CA ALA A 666 6.76 0.89 39.76
C ALA A 666 5.72 -0.11 39.22
N THR A 667 5.10 0.17 38.07
CA THR A 667 4.19 -0.77 37.42
C THR A 667 4.93 -1.88 36.66
N GLY A 668 6.24 -1.73 36.44
CA GLY A 668 7.03 -2.61 35.58
C GLY A 668 7.06 -2.17 34.11
N PHE A 669 6.58 -0.96 33.79
CA PHE A 669 6.76 -0.35 32.48
C PHE A 669 8.25 -0.26 32.10
N GLN A 670 8.55 -0.53 30.83
CA GLN A 670 9.87 -0.49 30.23
C GLN A 670 9.98 0.71 29.29
N ALA A 671 11.15 1.35 29.28
CA ALA A 671 11.38 2.51 28.42
C ALA A 671 11.20 2.16 26.94
N ILE A 672 10.43 2.99 26.22
CA ILE A 672 10.26 2.85 24.77
C ILE A 672 11.46 3.50 24.06
N PRO A 673 12.09 2.83 23.09
CA PRO A 673 13.23 3.36 22.33
C PRO A 673 12.80 4.39 21.26
N PHE A 674 12.32 5.57 21.68
CA PHE A 674 11.81 6.63 20.79
C PHE A 674 12.79 7.00 19.66
N ASP A 675 14.10 7.06 19.94
CA ASP A 675 15.12 7.45 18.96
C ASP A 675 15.29 6.46 17.78
N GLN A 676 14.63 5.30 17.85
CA GLN A 676 14.65 4.30 16.78
C GLN A 676 13.38 4.31 15.91
N ILE A 677 12.33 5.03 16.34
CA ILE A 677 11.03 5.03 15.65
C ILE A 677 11.08 5.99 14.45
N GLY A 678 10.43 5.57 13.36
CA GLY A 678 10.26 6.37 12.16
C GLY A 678 11.35 6.15 11.12
N LEU A 679 11.37 7.06 10.15
CA LEU A 679 12.26 6.98 8.99
C LEU A 679 13.71 7.23 9.39
N ARG A 680 14.60 6.28 9.06
CA ARG A 680 16.03 6.49 9.24
C ARG A 680 16.61 7.32 8.09
N PRO A 681 17.65 8.14 8.35
CA PRO A 681 18.38 8.82 7.29
C PRO A 681 18.96 7.80 6.30
N ARG A 682 18.88 8.10 5.00
CA ARG A 682 19.54 7.28 3.98
C ARG A 682 21.06 7.30 4.21
N PRO A 683 21.74 6.16 4.10
CA PRO A 683 23.20 6.14 4.10
C PRO A 683 23.71 7.03 2.97
N THR A 684 24.57 8.01 3.26
CA THR A 684 25.30 8.74 2.24
C THR A 684 26.20 7.75 1.50
N SER A 685 26.04 7.61 0.19
CA SER A 685 26.92 6.74 -0.61
C SER A 685 28.38 7.18 -0.42
N PRO A 686 29.32 6.27 -0.09
CA PRO A 686 30.75 6.60 -0.06
C PRO A 686 31.18 7.08 -1.45
N GLY A 687 31.62 8.33 -1.55
CA GLY A 687 31.98 8.98 -2.82
C GLY A 687 31.09 10.15 -3.26
N GLN A 688 30.31 10.73 -2.33
CA GLN A 688 29.85 12.12 -2.45
C GLN A 688 31.02 13.10 -2.59
#